data_AF-A0A7T7R725-F1
#
_entry.id   AF-A0A7T7R725-F1
#
_cell.length_a   1.000
_cell.length_b   1.000
_cell.length_c   1.000
_cell.angle_alpha   90.00
_cell.angle_beta   90.00
_cell.angle_gamma   90.00
#
_symmetry.space_group_name_H-M   'P 1'
#
loop_
_entity.id
_entity.type
_entity.pdbx_description
1 polymer ?
#
loop_
_entity_poly.entity_id
_entity_poly.type
_entity_poly.pdbx_seq_one_letter_code
_entity_poly.pdbx_strand_id
1 'polypeptide(L)'
;MSESNPSHQNAADITRVSLKQTLEKLFGDEQLQRTKHIQYVADLLISYPTDQCLEGLNLDLLDFDLETSSVVARPAALVSSRKHTVRATPVTWYVNSIAQLAKSEENALIWNILVLKAAVYLIALPDIQPELFKDDHTEHFNTVKRLFQRFRTANRVLSSEKEYQNTPEYMLLWKKYLKDPSLSLVEFIRYLNEVIDEERDKESSNDFMQNLLKVIRITFNYVLENKAKIAKESIETQLQHEFLDEDQLIVESSEIKKGQKSKALNIEKQLDDQDTRQILVDPTIVTPLAEYSESSQSYVLPLVAKHIQRKEHLLPYSSLFPNITSISALLTELYKNYIVEIEEDSKDKDKETKKKKASLILMLSFLTGNKIQEWLHLQSKRAKKLNSRQQIKQSNGQYFLRSKFSIFENKDFAYPDGLLNQTVHLDIPIPNSFIASLRDGNTVTEEDIQQHLKQLRAKLYIPKLSLIRISSLLHQTILQRTGNKQLADLLTGIDANKSSSTSYCHQNILTLQTEYVSILKELCESLSDDYQNIEYAAEKNFGSRKAPTSNVIQNIFATLKFRIISQKEDDWIAIFNHYNLWMWHFLLLFTAARPVAEFPGFLKSFNLKRKICMVSDKEVGGRQGYGRLIPLGHFVAQELQKFIEFLHYFKTQIAPSQPEIPQYIQHILESKLPLLNIFQDGQWHPLRPSIVKNFHPELGLEHENWHRHTARAFLSNKINEIEILALFGHEPMQQEAAHPYSSLSISQYSSIAHILEQMKDHFNITGIELDVLTQ
;
A
#
# COMPACT_ATOMS: atom_id res chain seq x y z
N MET A 1 21.52 -28.51 -49.44
CA MET A 1 21.52 -29.66 -50.38
C MET A 1 20.83 -30.80 -49.66
N SER A 2 19.70 -31.34 -50.05
CA SER A 2 18.89 -31.23 -51.27
C SER A 2 17.44 -31.53 -50.88
N GLU A 3 16.52 -30.89 -51.58
CA GLU A 3 15.08 -30.83 -51.36
C GLU A 3 14.42 -32.21 -51.35
N SER A 4 13.37 -32.35 -50.53
CA SER A 4 12.24 -33.21 -50.89
C SER A 4 10.97 -32.38 -50.73
N ASN A 5 10.42 -31.96 -51.87
CA ASN A 5 9.04 -31.50 -51.99
C ASN A 5 8.11 -32.68 -51.75
N PRO A 6 6.98 -32.45 -51.07
CA PRO A 6 5.72 -32.98 -51.55
C PRO A 6 4.75 -31.83 -51.80
N SER A 7 4.53 -31.62 -53.09
CA SER A 7 3.40 -30.88 -53.63
C SER A 7 2.06 -31.54 -53.27
N HIS A 8 1.04 -30.70 -53.12
CA HIS A 8 -0.39 -30.99 -53.19
C HIS A 8 -1.03 -31.81 -52.05
N GLN A 9 -1.46 -31.09 -51.01
CA GLN A 9 -2.69 -31.44 -50.28
C GLN A 9 -3.85 -30.59 -50.79
N ASN A 10 -4.95 -31.29 -51.09
CA ASN A 10 -6.21 -30.76 -51.60
C ASN A 10 -6.82 -29.72 -50.65
N ALA A 11 -7.37 -28.64 -51.22
CA ALA A 11 -8.05 -27.55 -50.53
C ALA A 11 -9.47 -27.90 -50.02
N ALA A 12 -9.68 -29.07 -49.41
CA ALA A 12 -11.02 -29.60 -49.13
C ALA A 12 -11.28 -30.15 -47.71
N ASP A 13 -10.41 -29.92 -46.74
CA ASP A 13 -10.72 -30.16 -45.31
C ASP A 13 -10.04 -29.10 -44.43
N ILE A 14 -10.53 -27.85 -44.50
CA ILE A 14 -10.22 -26.86 -43.47
C ILE A 14 -11.31 -27.04 -42.40
N THR A 15 -10.92 -27.53 -41.23
CA THR A 15 -11.81 -27.64 -40.07
C THR A 15 -12.36 -26.24 -39.74
N ARG A 16 -13.63 -25.98 -40.06
CA ARG A 16 -14.27 -24.70 -39.75
C ARG A 16 -14.74 -24.68 -38.30
N VAL A 17 -14.51 -23.56 -37.62
CA VAL A 17 -14.91 -23.38 -36.21
C VAL A 17 -16.33 -22.84 -36.14
N SER A 18 -17.18 -23.42 -35.29
CA SER A 18 -18.56 -22.94 -35.08
C SER A 18 -18.59 -21.49 -34.57
N LEU A 19 -19.33 -20.62 -35.28
CA LEU A 19 -19.55 -19.23 -34.84
C LEU A 19 -20.37 -19.21 -33.55
N LYS A 20 -21.39 -20.08 -33.42
CA LYS A 20 -22.20 -20.20 -32.22
C LYS A 20 -21.34 -20.52 -31.00
N GLN A 21 -20.47 -21.53 -31.09
CA GLN A 21 -19.58 -21.90 -29.99
C GLN A 21 -18.59 -20.77 -29.65
N THR A 22 -18.06 -20.08 -30.67
CA THR A 22 -17.17 -18.93 -30.48
C THR A 22 -17.86 -17.77 -29.76
N LEU A 23 -19.10 -17.45 -30.15
CA LEU A 23 -19.90 -16.41 -29.50
C LEU A 23 -20.30 -16.82 -28.08
N GLU A 24 -20.67 -18.08 -27.86
CA GLU A 24 -20.93 -18.61 -26.52
C GLU A 24 -19.68 -18.48 -25.63
N LYS A 25 -18.50 -18.83 -26.14
CA LYS A 25 -17.20 -18.66 -25.48
C LYS A 25 -16.91 -17.19 -25.19
N LEU A 26 -17.12 -16.29 -26.14
CA LEU A 26 -16.94 -14.84 -25.98
C LEU A 26 -17.78 -14.26 -24.84
N PHE A 27 -19.06 -14.65 -24.74
CA PHE A 27 -19.94 -14.22 -23.65
C PHE A 27 -19.63 -14.88 -22.30
N GLY A 28 -18.99 -16.05 -22.30
CA GLY A 28 -18.65 -16.79 -21.07
C GLY A 28 -19.87 -16.98 -20.16
N ASP A 29 -19.71 -16.61 -18.89
CA ASP A 29 -20.76 -16.72 -17.85
C ASP A 29 -21.81 -15.59 -17.88
N GLU A 30 -21.76 -14.67 -18.85
CA GLU A 30 -22.70 -13.55 -18.93
C GLU A 30 -24.11 -14.02 -19.35
N GLN A 31 -25.01 -14.22 -18.38
CA GLN A 31 -26.37 -14.74 -18.63
C GLN A 31 -27.41 -13.68 -19.04
N LEU A 32 -27.10 -12.39 -18.92
CA LEU A 32 -28.09 -11.31 -19.10
C LEU A 32 -28.54 -11.21 -20.57
N GLN A 33 -29.73 -11.74 -20.87
CA GLN A 33 -30.30 -11.78 -22.24
C GLN A 33 -29.31 -12.34 -23.29
N ARG A 34 -28.48 -13.31 -22.88
CA ARG A 34 -27.35 -13.85 -23.67
C ARG A 34 -27.76 -14.27 -25.07
N THR A 35 -28.80 -15.09 -25.20
CA THR A 35 -29.30 -15.60 -26.49
C THR A 35 -29.69 -14.47 -27.46
N LYS A 36 -30.35 -13.42 -26.97
CA LYS A 36 -30.75 -12.27 -27.80
C LYS A 36 -29.54 -11.47 -28.29
N HIS A 37 -28.53 -11.32 -27.46
CA HIS A 37 -27.31 -10.59 -27.83
C HIS A 37 -26.41 -11.41 -28.76
N ILE A 38 -26.31 -12.74 -28.57
CA ILE A 38 -25.62 -13.64 -29.51
C ILE A 38 -26.27 -13.59 -30.88
N GLN A 39 -27.61 -13.72 -30.94
CA GLN A 39 -28.35 -13.63 -32.20
C GLN A 39 -28.13 -12.27 -32.88
N TYR A 40 -28.20 -11.17 -32.13
CA TYR A 40 -27.96 -9.83 -32.66
C TYR A 40 -26.55 -9.66 -33.24
N VAL A 41 -25.52 -10.26 -32.62
CA VAL A 41 -24.15 -10.24 -33.17
C VAL A 41 -24.07 -11.04 -34.46
N ALA A 42 -24.67 -12.23 -34.53
CA ALA A 42 -24.69 -13.05 -35.74
C ALA A 42 -25.41 -12.34 -36.90
N ASP A 43 -26.59 -11.76 -36.65
CA ASP A 43 -27.36 -11.00 -37.63
C ASP A 43 -26.57 -9.77 -38.12
N LEU A 44 -25.83 -9.07 -37.25
CA LEU A 44 -24.98 -7.94 -37.62
C LEU A 44 -23.82 -8.34 -38.54
N LEU A 45 -23.17 -9.47 -38.27
CA LEU A 45 -22.02 -9.94 -39.05
C LEU A 45 -22.40 -10.34 -40.48
N ILE A 46 -23.64 -10.79 -40.70
CA ILE A 46 -24.15 -11.21 -42.02
C ILE A 46 -24.86 -10.07 -42.77
N SER A 47 -25.67 -9.26 -42.07
CA SER A 47 -26.56 -8.31 -42.73
C SER A 47 -25.86 -7.05 -43.25
N TYR A 48 -24.62 -6.79 -42.81
CA TYR A 48 -23.86 -5.60 -43.19
C TYR A 48 -22.60 -5.99 -43.98
N PRO A 49 -22.57 -5.78 -45.30
CA PRO A 49 -21.38 -6.07 -46.10
C PRO A 49 -20.26 -5.12 -45.68
N THR A 50 -19.17 -5.71 -45.20
CA THR A 50 -17.94 -5.00 -44.80
C THR A 50 -16.73 -5.54 -45.53
N ASP A 51 -16.95 -6.16 -46.69
CA ASP A 51 -15.94 -6.87 -47.48
C ASP A 51 -14.88 -5.93 -48.06
N GLN A 52 -15.21 -4.64 -48.20
CA GLN A 52 -14.32 -3.57 -48.64
C GLN A 52 -13.66 -2.81 -47.46
N CYS A 53 -13.84 -3.26 -46.22
CA CYS A 53 -13.33 -2.60 -45.02
C CYS A 53 -12.32 -3.50 -44.29
N LEU A 54 -11.12 -2.99 -43.98
CA LEU A 54 -10.04 -3.78 -43.37
C LEU A 54 -9.77 -5.09 -44.11
N GLU A 55 -9.49 -5.03 -45.41
CA GLU A 55 -9.10 -6.20 -46.21
C GLU A 55 -8.00 -7.00 -45.47
N GLY A 56 -8.26 -8.29 -45.25
CA GLY A 56 -7.48 -9.17 -44.35
C GLY A 56 -8.15 -9.50 -43.01
N LEU A 57 -9.23 -8.81 -42.62
CA LEU A 57 -10.09 -9.12 -41.47
C LEU A 57 -11.34 -9.90 -41.90
N ASN A 58 -11.15 -11.16 -42.29
CA ASN A 58 -12.25 -12.06 -42.68
C ASN A 58 -12.52 -13.14 -41.61
N LEU A 59 -13.69 -13.76 -41.70
CA LEU A 59 -14.12 -14.85 -40.81
C LEU A 59 -14.28 -16.16 -41.60
N ASP A 60 -13.52 -16.32 -42.70
CA ASP A 60 -13.67 -17.44 -43.65
C ASP A 60 -13.38 -18.82 -43.04
N LEU A 61 -12.71 -18.84 -41.89
CA LEU A 61 -12.39 -20.03 -41.09
C LEU A 61 -13.51 -20.41 -40.11
N LEU A 62 -14.58 -19.60 -40.00
CA LEU A 62 -15.74 -19.88 -39.16
C LEU A 62 -16.91 -20.42 -39.99
N ASP A 63 -17.67 -21.33 -39.38
CA ASP A 63 -18.95 -21.79 -39.89
C ASP A 63 -20.09 -20.98 -39.26
N PHE A 64 -20.93 -20.35 -40.08
CA PHE A 64 -22.07 -19.54 -39.64
C PHE A 64 -23.27 -20.45 -39.34
N ASP A 65 -23.15 -21.22 -38.26
CA ASP A 65 -24.09 -22.26 -37.82
C ASP A 65 -25.31 -21.73 -37.03
N LEU A 66 -25.68 -20.47 -37.23
CA LEU A 66 -26.84 -19.81 -36.64
C LEU A 66 -27.85 -19.43 -37.74
N GLU A 67 -29.13 -19.67 -37.50
CA GLU A 67 -30.19 -19.13 -38.37
C GLU A 67 -30.20 -17.60 -38.26
N THR A 68 -29.80 -16.91 -39.33
CA THR A 68 -29.74 -15.45 -39.36
C THR A 68 -30.81 -14.85 -40.25
N SER A 69 -31.30 -13.68 -39.86
CA SER A 69 -32.29 -12.91 -40.63
C SER A 69 -31.62 -11.73 -41.33
N SER A 70 -32.06 -11.39 -42.55
CA SER A 70 -31.65 -10.14 -43.22
C SER A 70 -32.18 -8.88 -42.51
N VAL A 71 -33.15 -9.04 -41.60
CA VAL A 71 -33.68 -7.98 -40.74
C VAL A 71 -33.11 -8.12 -39.34
N VAL A 72 -32.16 -7.26 -38.99
CA VAL A 72 -31.49 -7.26 -37.67
C VAL A 72 -32.42 -6.74 -36.56
N ALA A 73 -32.88 -7.64 -35.69
CA ALA A 73 -33.74 -7.28 -34.55
C ALA A 73 -32.90 -6.71 -33.38
N ARG A 74 -33.08 -5.42 -33.06
CA ARG A 74 -32.31 -4.75 -31.99
C ARG A 74 -32.77 -5.19 -30.59
N PRO A 75 -31.86 -5.64 -29.71
CA PRO A 75 -32.15 -5.87 -28.30
C PRO A 75 -32.67 -4.62 -27.59
N ALA A 76 -33.52 -4.82 -26.58
CA ALA A 76 -34.02 -3.73 -25.73
C ALA A 76 -32.87 -3.05 -24.97
N ALA A 77 -32.99 -1.73 -24.75
CA ALA A 77 -32.01 -0.96 -23.98
C ALA A 77 -31.91 -1.48 -22.54
N LEU A 78 -30.68 -1.73 -22.07
CA LEU A 78 -30.44 -2.19 -20.70
C LEU A 78 -30.36 -1.01 -19.71
N VAL A 79 -30.93 -1.21 -18.51
CA VAL A 79 -30.84 -0.26 -17.39
C VAL A 79 -29.93 -0.81 -16.30
N SER A 80 -28.89 -0.06 -15.93
CA SER A 80 -27.93 -0.53 -14.91
C SER A 80 -28.58 -0.55 -13.53
N SER A 81 -28.33 -1.58 -12.74
CA SER A 81 -28.83 -1.71 -11.37
C SER A 81 -27.77 -2.28 -10.44
N ARG A 82 -28.01 -2.27 -9.12
CA ARG A 82 -27.11 -2.90 -8.14
C ARG A 82 -26.92 -4.41 -8.39
N LYS A 83 -27.89 -5.08 -9.04
CA LYS A 83 -27.83 -6.50 -9.40
C LYS A 83 -27.15 -6.75 -10.76
N HIS A 84 -27.19 -5.78 -11.67
CA HIS A 84 -26.62 -5.88 -13.02
C HIS A 84 -25.67 -4.72 -13.29
N THR A 85 -24.38 -4.94 -13.03
CA THR A 85 -23.34 -3.94 -13.24
C THR A 85 -22.61 -4.15 -14.56
N VAL A 86 -22.14 -3.06 -15.16
CA VAL A 86 -21.33 -3.08 -16.39
C VAL A 86 -20.06 -3.91 -16.23
N ARG A 87 -19.45 -3.87 -15.04
CA ARG A 87 -18.21 -4.61 -14.74
C ARG A 87 -18.43 -6.13 -14.72
N ALA A 88 -19.63 -6.58 -14.35
CA ALA A 88 -19.95 -8.00 -14.27
C ALA A 88 -20.33 -8.62 -15.63
N THR A 89 -20.80 -7.80 -16.59
CA THR A 89 -21.29 -8.27 -17.91
C THR A 89 -20.75 -7.41 -19.09
N PRO A 90 -19.43 -7.19 -19.18
CA PRO A 90 -18.85 -6.22 -20.11
C PRO A 90 -19.16 -6.50 -21.59
N VAL A 91 -19.28 -7.76 -22.01
CA VAL A 91 -19.58 -8.12 -23.41
C VAL A 91 -21.02 -7.75 -23.75
N THR A 92 -21.97 -8.14 -22.90
CA THR A 92 -23.39 -7.82 -23.05
C THR A 92 -23.62 -6.31 -23.15
N TRP A 93 -22.98 -5.54 -22.27
CA TRP A 93 -23.11 -4.08 -22.27
C TRP A 93 -22.47 -3.41 -23.49
N TYR A 94 -21.43 -4.01 -24.07
CA TYR A 94 -20.86 -3.53 -25.33
C TYR A 94 -21.82 -3.78 -26.49
N VAL A 95 -22.30 -5.02 -26.65
CA VAL A 95 -23.25 -5.39 -27.72
C VAL A 95 -24.53 -4.56 -27.62
N ASN A 96 -25.06 -4.36 -26.41
CA ASN A 96 -26.23 -3.50 -26.20
C ASN A 96 -25.96 -2.05 -26.62
N SER A 97 -24.74 -1.52 -26.42
CA SER A 97 -24.38 -0.17 -26.86
C SER A 97 -24.41 0.00 -28.38
N ILE A 98 -24.10 -1.06 -29.14
CA ILE A 98 -24.21 -1.06 -30.62
C ILE A 98 -25.69 -1.00 -31.02
N ALA A 99 -26.55 -1.77 -30.36
CA ALA A 99 -27.99 -1.78 -30.62
C ALA A 99 -28.67 -0.42 -30.40
N GLN A 100 -28.09 0.43 -29.54
CA GLN A 100 -28.60 1.77 -29.25
C GLN A 100 -28.00 2.88 -30.12
N LEU A 101 -27.14 2.57 -31.10
CA LEU A 101 -26.63 3.60 -32.02
C LEU A 101 -27.76 4.17 -32.89
N ALA A 102 -27.75 5.49 -33.05
CA ALA A 102 -28.67 6.18 -33.95
C ALA A 102 -28.38 5.80 -35.42
N LYS A 103 -29.41 5.85 -36.28
CA LYS A 103 -29.25 5.55 -37.71
C LYS A 103 -28.26 6.49 -38.42
N SER A 104 -28.02 7.68 -37.88
CA SER A 104 -27.05 8.65 -38.39
C SER A 104 -25.59 8.27 -38.14
N GLU A 105 -25.32 7.31 -37.25
CA GLU A 105 -23.96 6.93 -36.83
C GLU A 105 -23.43 5.73 -37.63
N GLU A 106 -23.54 5.79 -38.95
CA GLU A 106 -23.18 4.68 -39.86
C GLU A 106 -21.70 4.29 -39.75
N ASN A 107 -20.79 5.27 -39.72
CA ASN A 107 -19.36 5.01 -39.54
C ASN A 107 -19.06 4.30 -38.20
N ALA A 108 -19.71 4.72 -37.10
CA ALA A 108 -19.54 4.07 -35.81
C ALA A 108 -20.07 2.63 -35.85
N LEU A 109 -21.18 2.37 -36.53
CA LEU A 109 -21.72 1.02 -36.71
C LEU A 109 -20.73 0.11 -37.46
N ILE A 110 -20.15 0.57 -38.57
CA ILE A 110 -19.13 -0.18 -39.35
C ILE A 110 -17.95 -0.55 -38.45
N TRP A 111 -17.37 0.40 -37.72
CA TRP A 111 -16.24 0.12 -36.82
C TRP A 111 -16.59 -0.84 -35.69
N ASN A 112 -17.81 -0.78 -35.15
CA ASN A 112 -18.25 -1.74 -34.14
C ASN A 112 -18.40 -3.15 -34.72
N ILE A 113 -18.81 -3.29 -35.99
CA ILE A 113 -18.83 -4.59 -36.69
C ILE A 113 -17.40 -5.11 -36.90
N LEU A 114 -16.46 -4.26 -37.31
CA LEU A 114 -15.04 -4.62 -37.46
C LEU A 114 -14.42 -5.06 -36.12
N VAL A 115 -14.77 -4.38 -35.02
CA VAL A 115 -14.35 -4.78 -33.66
C VAL A 115 -14.94 -6.13 -33.25
N LEU A 116 -16.21 -6.41 -33.60
CA LEU A 116 -16.82 -7.71 -33.37
C LEU A 116 -16.13 -8.80 -34.21
N LYS A 117 -15.82 -8.55 -35.49
CA LYS A 117 -15.06 -9.48 -36.34
C LYS A 117 -13.69 -9.81 -35.72
N ALA A 118 -12.92 -8.79 -35.32
CA ALA A 118 -11.63 -8.97 -34.67
C ALA A 118 -11.75 -9.77 -33.36
N ALA A 119 -12.77 -9.50 -32.54
CA ALA A 119 -13.01 -10.22 -31.31
C ALA A 119 -13.38 -11.70 -31.55
N VAL A 120 -14.28 -11.97 -32.49
CA VAL A 120 -14.68 -13.34 -32.87
C VAL A 120 -13.46 -14.12 -33.37
N TYR A 121 -12.67 -13.53 -34.26
CA TYR A 121 -11.44 -14.15 -34.76
C TYR A 121 -10.47 -14.52 -33.62
N LEU A 122 -10.18 -13.58 -32.71
CA LEU A 122 -9.24 -13.81 -31.61
C LEU A 122 -9.73 -14.83 -30.58
N ILE A 123 -11.05 -14.98 -30.40
CA ILE A 123 -11.64 -16.01 -29.51
C ILE A 123 -11.66 -17.38 -30.18
N ALA A 124 -11.83 -17.44 -31.50
CA ALA A 124 -11.75 -18.67 -32.29
C ALA A 124 -10.29 -19.12 -32.53
N LEU A 125 -9.30 -18.24 -32.43
CA LEU A 125 -7.90 -18.53 -32.72
C LEU A 125 -7.34 -19.80 -32.03
N PRO A 126 -7.67 -20.13 -30.76
CA PRO A 126 -7.26 -21.39 -30.14
C PRO A 126 -7.81 -22.64 -30.82
N ASP A 127 -9.00 -22.53 -31.43
CA ASP A 127 -9.67 -23.62 -32.12
C ASP A 127 -9.22 -23.69 -33.60
N ILE A 128 -8.85 -22.54 -34.19
CA ILE A 128 -8.32 -22.42 -35.56
C ILE A 128 -6.84 -22.87 -35.63
N GLN A 129 -6.02 -22.48 -34.66
CA GLN A 129 -4.57 -22.74 -34.59
C GLN A 129 -4.14 -23.19 -33.18
N PRO A 130 -4.52 -24.40 -32.75
CA PRO A 130 -4.24 -24.90 -31.40
C PRO A 130 -2.74 -25.01 -31.08
N GLU A 131 -1.89 -25.17 -32.10
CA GLU A 131 -0.43 -25.20 -31.96
C GLU A 131 0.19 -23.92 -31.38
N LEU A 132 -0.44 -22.76 -31.57
CA LEU A 132 0.05 -21.49 -31.01
C LEU A 132 -0.09 -21.39 -29.48
N PHE A 133 -0.86 -22.29 -28.86
CA PHE A 133 -1.22 -22.23 -27.44
C PHE A 133 -0.61 -23.38 -26.62
N LYS A 134 0.48 -23.99 -27.10
CA LYS A 134 1.18 -25.11 -26.44
C LYS A 134 2.27 -24.69 -25.42
N ASP A 135 2.69 -23.43 -25.44
CA ASP A 135 3.70 -22.83 -24.53
C ASP A 135 3.07 -21.77 -23.59
N ASP A 136 3.87 -20.88 -22.98
CA ASP A 136 3.46 -19.74 -22.13
C ASP A 136 2.58 -18.70 -22.86
N HIS A 137 1.48 -19.11 -23.48
CA HIS A 137 0.57 -18.29 -24.26
C HIS A 137 -0.86 -18.45 -23.75
N THR A 138 -1.62 -17.37 -23.78
CA THR A 138 -2.99 -17.27 -23.24
C THR A 138 -3.97 -16.81 -24.30
N GLU A 139 -5.24 -17.17 -24.11
CA GLU A 139 -6.34 -16.69 -24.94
C GLU A 139 -6.55 -15.16 -24.83
N HIS A 140 -7.17 -14.57 -25.84
CA HIS A 140 -7.29 -13.12 -26.01
C HIS A 140 -8.45 -12.46 -25.24
N PHE A 141 -9.10 -13.17 -24.31
CA PHE A 141 -10.27 -12.68 -23.57
C PHE A 141 -10.08 -11.30 -22.93
N ASN A 142 -8.96 -11.06 -22.25
CA ASN A 142 -8.70 -9.79 -21.59
C ASN A 142 -8.42 -8.65 -22.58
N THR A 143 -7.82 -8.98 -23.74
CA THR A 143 -7.59 -8.03 -24.84
C THR A 143 -8.93 -7.58 -25.40
N VAL A 144 -9.82 -8.53 -25.72
CA VAL A 144 -11.17 -8.30 -26.25
C VAL A 144 -12.03 -7.50 -25.25
N LYS A 145 -12.08 -7.91 -23.97
CA LYS A 145 -12.85 -7.18 -22.94
C LYS A 145 -12.38 -5.73 -22.78
N ARG A 146 -11.07 -5.48 -22.87
CA ARG A 146 -10.52 -4.13 -22.80
C ARG A 146 -10.93 -3.30 -24.03
N LEU A 147 -10.87 -3.88 -25.22
CA LEU A 147 -11.32 -3.23 -26.46
C LEU A 147 -12.81 -2.87 -26.40
N PHE A 148 -13.67 -3.82 -26.01
CA PHE A 148 -15.11 -3.63 -25.83
C PHE A 148 -15.42 -2.53 -24.83
N GLN A 149 -14.69 -2.45 -23.71
CA GLN A 149 -14.88 -1.38 -22.73
C GLN A 149 -14.58 0.02 -23.33
N ARG A 150 -13.54 0.13 -24.17
CA ARG A 150 -13.18 1.39 -24.85
C ARG A 150 -14.26 1.79 -25.86
N PHE A 151 -14.63 0.88 -26.77
CA PHE A 151 -15.65 1.15 -27.80
C PHE A 151 -17.04 1.37 -27.21
N ARG A 152 -17.43 0.66 -26.14
CA ARG A 152 -18.68 0.95 -25.42
C ARG A 152 -18.72 2.38 -24.90
N THR A 153 -17.60 2.85 -24.35
CA THR A 153 -17.50 4.22 -23.83
C THR A 153 -17.53 5.22 -24.99
N ALA A 154 -16.86 4.92 -26.10
CA ALA A 154 -16.89 5.73 -27.31
C ALA A 154 -18.30 5.83 -27.93
N ASN A 155 -19.06 4.73 -28.00
CA ASN A 155 -20.45 4.71 -28.47
C ASN A 155 -21.36 5.56 -27.58
N ARG A 156 -21.16 5.48 -26.26
CA ARG A 156 -21.98 6.23 -25.29
C ARG A 156 -21.87 7.75 -25.46
N VAL A 157 -20.73 8.25 -25.92
CA VAL A 157 -20.54 9.69 -26.15
C VAL A 157 -21.31 10.17 -27.38
N LEU A 158 -21.57 9.30 -28.37
CA LEU A 158 -22.38 9.63 -29.55
C LEU A 158 -23.88 9.74 -29.24
N SER A 159 -24.36 9.00 -28.23
CA SER A 159 -25.79 8.86 -27.93
C SER A 159 -26.28 9.67 -26.71
N SER A 160 -25.42 10.46 -26.06
CA SER A 160 -25.71 11.10 -24.77
C SER A 160 -25.48 12.60 -24.83
N GLU A 161 -26.49 13.37 -24.41
CA GLU A 161 -26.37 14.83 -24.19
C GLU A 161 -25.53 15.17 -22.93
N LYS A 162 -25.20 14.17 -22.10
CA LYS A 162 -24.35 14.35 -20.92
C LYS A 162 -22.88 14.19 -21.26
N GLU A 163 -22.06 15.16 -20.84
CA GLU A 163 -20.60 15.07 -20.89
C GLU A 163 -20.06 14.10 -19.83
N TYR A 164 -19.24 13.16 -20.28
CA TYR A 164 -18.49 12.22 -19.42
C TYR A 164 -16.99 12.54 -19.44
N GLN A 165 -16.25 11.97 -18.49
CA GLN A 165 -14.80 12.04 -18.49
C GLN A 165 -14.23 11.54 -19.84
N ASN A 166 -13.34 12.34 -20.41
CA ASN A 166 -12.66 12.11 -21.70
C ASN A 166 -13.60 12.09 -22.93
N THR A 167 -14.74 12.79 -22.84
CA THR A 167 -15.66 12.98 -23.97
C THR A 167 -14.97 13.60 -25.20
N PRO A 168 -14.14 14.66 -25.09
CA PRO A 168 -13.43 15.23 -26.23
C PRO A 168 -12.54 14.22 -26.96
N GLU A 169 -11.83 13.39 -26.20
CA GLU A 169 -10.93 12.34 -26.68
C GLU A 169 -11.67 11.24 -27.45
N TYR A 170 -12.79 10.76 -26.92
CA TYR A 170 -13.61 9.76 -27.62
C TYR A 170 -14.31 10.35 -28.85
N MET A 171 -14.68 11.63 -28.85
CA MET A 171 -15.17 12.30 -30.06
C MET A 171 -14.06 12.43 -31.11
N LEU A 172 -12.84 12.73 -30.68
CA LEU A 172 -11.67 12.80 -31.56
C LEU A 172 -11.34 11.43 -32.17
N LEU A 173 -11.49 10.35 -31.40
CA LEU A 173 -11.35 8.98 -31.89
C LEU A 173 -12.22 8.75 -33.14
N TRP A 174 -13.51 9.08 -33.07
CA TRP A 174 -14.43 8.89 -34.20
C TRP A 174 -14.16 9.84 -35.37
N LYS A 175 -13.93 11.13 -35.08
CA LYS A 175 -13.82 12.17 -36.12
C LYS A 175 -12.51 12.14 -36.89
N LYS A 176 -11.42 11.70 -36.24
CA LYS A 176 -10.07 11.76 -36.80
C LYS A 176 -9.48 10.37 -37.03
N TYR A 177 -9.43 9.53 -36.00
CA TYR A 177 -8.64 8.30 -36.02
C TYR A 177 -9.37 7.09 -36.59
N LEU A 178 -10.70 7.09 -36.56
CA LEU A 178 -11.56 6.04 -37.12
C LEU A 178 -12.44 6.59 -38.24
N LYS A 179 -11.87 7.46 -39.10
CA LYS A 179 -12.63 8.13 -40.17
C LYS A 179 -12.79 7.25 -41.42
N ASP A 180 -11.77 6.47 -41.76
CA ASP A 180 -11.73 5.69 -43.02
C ASP A 180 -11.68 4.19 -42.72
N PRO A 181 -12.81 3.46 -42.85
CA PRO A 181 -12.85 2.02 -42.66
C PRO A 181 -12.36 1.24 -43.89
N SER A 182 -12.11 1.88 -45.04
CA SER A 182 -11.77 1.21 -46.31
C SER A 182 -10.31 0.78 -46.45
N LEU A 183 -9.45 1.19 -45.52
CA LEU A 183 -8.05 0.75 -45.44
C LEU A 183 -7.96 -0.78 -45.34
N SER A 184 -6.88 -1.39 -45.84
CA SER A 184 -6.56 -2.78 -45.49
C SER A 184 -6.12 -2.89 -44.02
N LEU A 185 -6.17 -4.10 -43.44
CA LEU A 185 -5.74 -4.33 -42.06
C LEU A 185 -4.28 -3.91 -41.81
N VAL A 186 -3.41 -4.16 -42.79
CA VAL A 186 -1.99 -3.76 -42.78
C VAL A 186 -1.86 -2.24 -42.77
N GLU A 187 -2.57 -1.57 -43.67
CA GLU A 187 -2.53 -0.10 -43.78
C GLU A 187 -3.07 0.58 -42.54
N PHE A 188 -4.12 0.03 -41.93
CA PHE A 188 -4.68 0.56 -40.70
C PHE A 188 -3.70 0.47 -39.52
N ILE A 189 -2.99 -0.65 -39.37
CA ILE A 189 -1.96 -0.79 -38.31
C ILE A 189 -0.79 0.17 -38.56
N ARG A 190 -0.34 0.32 -39.81
CA ARG A 190 0.69 1.28 -40.18
C ARG A 190 0.27 2.71 -39.83
N TYR A 191 -0.94 3.11 -40.23
CA TYR A 191 -1.53 4.40 -39.89
C TYR A 191 -1.57 4.65 -38.37
N LEU A 192 -1.98 3.65 -37.57
CA LEU A 192 -1.99 3.79 -36.11
C LEU A 192 -0.58 3.93 -35.53
N ASN A 193 0.45 3.30 -36.10
CA ASN A 193 1.84 3.47 -35.65
C ASN A 193 2.32 4.90 -35.91
N GLU A 194 2.12 5.41 -37.12
CA GLU A 194 2.52 6.78 -37.51
C GLU A 194 1.86 7.82 -36.61
N VAL A 195 0.55 7.70 -36.36
CA VAL A 195 -0.18 8.62 -35.47
C VAL A 195 0.30 8.54 -34.03
N ILE A 196 0.61 7.33 -33.52
CA ILE A 196 1.10 7.14 -32.15
C ILE A 196 2.46 7.81 -31.97
N ASP A 197 3.35 7.69 -32.97
CA ASP A 197 4.68 8.27 -32.95
C ASP A 197 4.62 9.80 -33.07
N GLU A 198 3.81 10.35 -33.99
CA GLU A 198 3.61 11.80 -34.15
C GLU A 198 3.03 12.50 -32.91
N GLU A 199 2.19 11.82 -32.13
CA GLU A 199 1.65 12.36 -30.89
C GLU A 199 2.62 12.25 -29.71
N ARG A 200 3.56 11.30 -29.74
CA ARG A 200 4.59 11.13 -28.70
C ARG A 200 5.55 12.32 -28.67
N ASP A 201 5.89 12.87 -29.83
CA ASP A 201 6.90 13.94 -29.96
C ASP A 201 6.36 15.35 -29.64
N LYS A 202 5.11 15.48 -29.19
CA LYS A 202 4.50 16.76 -28.79
C LYS A 202 4.70 17.01 -27.29
N GLU A 203 5.18 18.20 -26.91
CA GLU A 203 5.32 18.68 -25.53
C GLU A 203 4.03 18.61 -24.68
N SER A 204 2.87 18.41 -25.31
CA SER A 204 1.53 18.28 -24.68
C SER A 204 0.84 16.94 -24.99
N SER A 205 1.60 15.85 -25.11
CA SER A 205 1.07 14.49 -25.36
C SER A 205 -0.07 14.13 -24.39
N ASN A 206 -1.24 13.76 -24.94
CA ASN A 206 -2.38 13.28 -24.16
C ASN A 206 -2.23 11.77 -23.89
N ASP A 207 -1.69 11.42 -22.72
CA ASP A 207 -1.45 10.04 -22.29
C ASP A 207 -2.68 9.12 -22.42
N PHE A 208 -3.89 9.66 -22.28
CA PHE A 208 -5.11 8.88 -22.43
C PHE A 208 -5.35 8.46 -23.87
N MET A 209 -5.22 9.39 -24.84
CA MET A 209 -5.39 9.09 -26.27
C MET A 209 -4.36 8.11 -26.77
N GLN A 210 -3.11 8.28 -26.35
CA GLN A 210 -2.02 7.35 -26.62
C GLN A 210 -2.35 5.93 -26.17
N ASN A 211 -2.81 5.79 -24.93
CA ASN A 211 -3.20 4.48 -24.40
C ASN A 211 -4.44 3.90 -25.11
N LEU A 212 -5.37 4.74 -25.55
CA LEU A 212 -6.55 4.33 -26.31
C LEU A 212 -6.16 3.78 -27.69
N LEU A 213 -5.35 4.51 -28.46
CA LEU A 213 -4.85 4.08 -29.78
C LEU A 213 -4.00 2.82 -29.68
N LYS A 214 -3.14 2.70 -28.65
CA LYS A 214 -2.35 1.48 -28.40
C LYS A 214 -3.22 0.25 -28.17
N VAL A 215 -4.35 0.37 -27.44
CA VAL A 215 -5.27 -0.75 -27.23
C VAL A 215 -5.87 -1.23 -28.55
N ILE A 216 -6.26 -0.30 -29.42
CA ILE A 216 -6.80 -0.62 -30.76
C ILE A 216 -5.72 -1.31 -31.60
N ARG A 217 -4.56 -0.65 -31.75
CA ARG A 217 -3.43 -1.17 -32.52
C ARG A 217 -3.04 -2.58 -32.09
N ILE A 218 -2.83 -2.80 -30.78
CA ILE A 218 -2.42 -4.12 -30.25
C ILE A 218 -3.44 -5.19 -30.62
N THR A 219 -4.74 -4.90 -30.51
CA THR A 219 -5.77 -5.90 -30.77
C THR A 219 -5.81 -6.29 -32.25
N PHE A 220 -5.82 -5.32 -33.16
CA PHE A 220 -5.79 -5.59 -34.60
C PHE A 220 -4.46 -6.20 -35.06
N ASN A 221 -3.34 -5.87 -34.41
CA ASN A 221 -2.05 -6.49 -34.70
C ASN A 221 -2.00 -7.97 -34.32
N TYR A 222 -2.69 -8.40 -33.26
CA TYR A 222 -2.82 -9.83 -32.97
C TYR A 222 -3.59 -10.58 -34.06
N VAL A 223 -4.61 -9.94 -34.65
CA VAL A 223 -5.34 -10.49 -35.78
C VAL A 223 -4.45 -10.56 -37.01
N LEU A 224 -3.79 -9.46 -37.38
CA LEU A 224 -2.93 -9.40 -38.56
C LEU A 224 -1.81 -10.45 -38.53
N GLU A 225 -1.14 -10.57 -37.39
CA GLU A 225 0.03 -11.42 -37.24
C GLU A 225 -0.30 -12.88 -36.94
N ASN A 226 -1.59 -13.22 -36.71
CA ASN A 226 -2.00 -14.55 -36.23
C ASN A 226 -1.20 -15.01 -35.01
N LYS A 227 -1.10 -14.16 -33.99
CA LYS A 227 -0.26 -14.41 -32.80
C LYS A 227 -1.08 -14.70 -31.55
N ALA A 228 -0.71 -15.75 -30.84
CA ALA A 228 -1.16 -15.95 -29.47
C ALA A 228 -0.52 -14.92 -28.52
N LYS A 229 -1.20 -14.64 -27.41
CA LYS A 229 -0.72 -13.65 -26.43
C LYS A 229 0.21 -14.33 -25.44
N ILE A 230 1.45 -13.86 -25.32
CA ILE A 230 2.38 -14.33 -24.28
C ILE A 230 1.74 -14.13 -22.89
N ALA A 231 1.67 -15.22 -22.12
CA ALA A 231 1.32 -15.27 -20.71
C ALA A 231 2.35 -14.44 -19.94
N LYS A 232 2.12 -13.14 -19.81
CA LYS A 232 2.83 -12.38 -18.78
C LYS A 232 2.38 -12.96 -17.45
N GLU A 233 3.29 -13.63 -16.74
CA GLU A 233 3.11 -13.92 -15.32
C GLU A 233 2.55 -12.65 -14.68
N SER A 234 1.40 -12.76 -14.03
CA SER A 234 0.89 -11.62 -13.29
C SER A 234 1.92 -11.35 -12.21
N ILE A 235 2.68 -10.28 -12.38
CA ILE A 235 3.65 -9.87 -11.35
C ILE A 235 2.82 -9.70 -10.09
N GLU A 236 3.03 -10.62 -9.14
CA GLU A 236 2.36 -10.61 -7.84
C GLU A 236 2.67 -9.31 -7.13
N THR A 237 3.72 -8.60 -7.51
CA THR A 237 4.11 -7.31 -6.96
C THR A 237 3.68 -6.11 -7.84
N GLN A 238 3.52 -4.96 -7.21
CA GLN A 238 3.40 -3.64 -7.82
C GLN A 238 4.52 -2.77 -7.28
N LEU A 239 5.20 -2.03 -8.16
CA LEU A 239 6.15 -1.01 -7.73
C LEU A 239 5.40 0.23 -7.23
N GLN A 240 5.74 0.67 -6.03
CA GLN A 240 5.41 1.98 -5.49
C GLN A 240 6.64 2.87 -5.57
N HIS A 241 6.47 4.08 -6.10
CA HIS A 241 7.52 5.08 -6.24
C HIS A 241 7.28 6.23 -5.27
N GLU A 242 8.32 6.65 -4.56
CA GLU A 242 8.30 7.77 -3.63
C GLU A 242 9.52 8.66 -3.83
N PHE A 243 9.35 9.97 -3.69
CA PHE A 243 10.48 10.89 -3.76
C PHE A 243 11.10 11.10 -2.37
N LEU A 244 12.41 10.87 -2.25
CA LEU A 244 13.17 11.04 -0.99
C LEU A 244 13.57 12.50 -0.74
N ASP A 245 13.48 13.34 -1.76
CA ASP A 245 13.83 14.74 -1.74
C ASP A 245 12.65 15.65 -2.12
N GLU A 246 12.74 16.90 -1.67
CA GLU A 246 11.65 17.87 -1.83
C GLU A 246 11.55 18.38 -3.27
N ASP A 247 12.66 18.29 -4.00
CA ASP A 247 12.80 18.69 -5.40
C ASP A 247 12.40 17.52 -6.35
N GLN A 248 12.02 16.36 -5.80
CA GLN A 248 11.56 15.17 -6.53
C GLN A 248 12.61 14.61 -7.51
N LEU A 249 13.89 14.69 -7.15
CA LEU A 249 15.02 14.26 -7.97
C LEU A 249 15.47 12.81 -7.64
N ILE A 250 15.12 12.29 -6.47
CA ILE A 250 15.54 10.96 -5.97
C ILE A 250 14.29 10.12 -5.72
N VAL A 251 14.15 9.00 -6.43
CA VAL A 251 12.98 8.10 -6.32
C VAL A 251 13.36 6.82 -5.59
N GLU A 252 12.73 6.54 -4.46
CA GLU A 252 12.66 5.20 -3.87
C GLU A 252 11.55 4.39 -4.55
N SER A 253 11.88 3.18 -4.97
CA SER A 253 10.95 2.20 -5.53
C SER A 253 10.87 0.99 -4.60
N SER A 254 9.66 0.60 -4.23
CA SER A 254 9.42 -0.58 -3.38
C SER A 254 8.41 -1.52 -4.02
N GLU A 255 8.66 -2.83 -3.91
CA GLU A 255 7.76 -3.85 -4.44
C GLU A 255 6.69 -4.27 -3.41
N ILE A 256 5.42 -4.16 -3.79
CA ILE A 256 4.25 -4.51 -2.96
C ILE A 256 3.48 -5.68 -3.53
N LYS A 257 3.32 -6.76 -2.75
CA LYS A 257 2.48 -7.90 -3.11
C LYS A 257 0.99 -7.50 -3.24
N LYS A 258 0.42 -7.70 -4.42
CA LYS A 258 -0.99 -7.61 -4.79
C LYS A 258 -1.78 -8.77 -4.18
N GLY A 259 -2.94 -8.47 -3.61
CA GLY A 259 -4.02 -9.47 -3.43
C GLY A 259 -3.93 -10.45 -2.25
N GLN A 260 -2.94 -10.39 -1.35
CA GLN A 260 -2.97 -11.25 -0.16
C GLN A 260 -4.05 -10.83 0.86
N LYS A 261 -4.52 -11.81 1.65
CA LYS A 261 -5.66 -11.72 2.59
C LYS A 261 -5.61 -10.53 3.56
N SER A 262 -4.42 -10.05 3.96
CA SER A 262 -4.26 -8.89 4.85
C SER A 262 -3.27 -7.85 4.29
N LYS A 263 -3.81 -6.75 3.75
CA LYS A 263 -3.03 -5.58 3.32
C LYS A 263 -2.16 -5.02 4.45
N ALA A 264 -2.67 -5.02 5.69
CA ALA A 264 -1.97 -4.48 6.86
C ALA A 264 -0.73 -5.30 7.24
N LEU A 265 -0.82 -6.63 7.18
CA LEU A 265 0.30 -7.52 7.48
C LEU A 265 1.43 -7.38 6.44
N ASN A 266 1.08 -7.19 5.17
CA ASN A 266 2.08 -6.99 4.11
C ASN A 266 2.85 -5.68 4.29
N ILE A 267 2.15 -4.60 4.60
CA ILE A 267 2.79 -3.30 4.88
C ILE A 267 3.71 -3.44 6.10
N GLU A 268 3.24 -4.09 7.17
CA GLU A 268 4.06 -4.32 8.37
C GLU A 268 5.34 -5.10 8.04
N LYS A 269 5.22 -6.21 7.29
CA LYS A 269 6.39 -6.98 6.81
C LYS A 269 7.34 -6.14 5.98
N GLN A 270 6.86 -5.30 5.07
CA GLN A 270 7.71 -4.41 4.27
C GLN A 270 8.45 -3.36 5.08
N LEU A 271 7.79 -2.75 6.06
CA LEU A 271 8.43 -1.79 6.97
C LEU A 271 9.49 -2.47 7.83
N ASP A 272 9.27 -3.73 8.14
CA ASP A 272 10.17 -4.58 8.89
C ASP A 272 11.36 -5.11 8.05
N ASP A 273 11.15 -5.33 6.75
CA ASP A 273 12.10 -5.91 5.79
C ASP A 273 12.61 -4.85 4.79
N GLN A 274 13.65 -4.13 5.20
CA GLN A 274 14.26 -3.05 4.43
C GLN A 274 14.93 -3.49 3.10
N ASP A 275 15.08 -4.79 2.84
CA ASP A 275 15.84 -5.35 1.71
C ASP A 275 15.09 -5.29 0.36
N THR A 276 13.81 -4.90 0.36
CA THR A 276 12.99 -4.75 -0.86
C THR A 276 12.98 -3.33 -1.44
N ARG A 277 13.79 -2.41 -0.90
CA ARG A 277 13.83 -1.01 -1.29
C ARG A 277 14.93 -0.76 -2.31
N GLN A 278 14.55 -0.33 -3.50
CA GLN A 278 15.49 0.06 -4.57
C GLN A 278 15.47 1.57 -4.73
N ILE A 279 16.62 2.22 -4.63
CA ILE A 279 16.72 3.66 -4.82
C ILE A 279 17.14 3.90 -6.26
N LEU A 280 16.24 4.46 -7.04
CA LEU A 280 16.48 4.86 -8.42
C LEU A 280 16.76 6.36 -8.45
N VAL A 281 17.90 6.72 -9.02
CA VAL A 281 18.28 8.12 -9.22
C VAL A 281 18.37 8.32 -10.71
N ASP A 282 17.72 9.35 -11.21
CA ASP A 282 18.00 9.81 -12.57
C ASP A 282 19.24 10.72 -12.53
N PRO A 283 20.41 10.24 -13.02
CA PRO A 283 21.63 11.04 -13.00
C PRO A 283 21.50 12.30 -13.87
N THR A 284 20.62 12.31 -14.88
CA THR A 284 20.42 13.47 -15.76
C THR A 284 19.82 14.66 -15.00
N ILE A 285 18.98 14.36 -13.99
CA ILE A 285 18.31 15.34 -13.16
C ILE A 285 19.23 15.85 -12.04
N VAL A 286 19.94 14.94 -11.38
CA VAL A 286 20.79 15.29 -10.22
C VAL A 286 22.11 15.93 -10.65
N THR A 287 22.67 15.51 -11.79
CA THR A 287 23.91 16.08 -12.32
C THR A 287 23.94 15.92 -13.84
N PRO A 288 23.59 16.95 -14.63
CA PRO A 288 23.55 16.86 -16.09
C PRO A 288 24.87 16.40 -16.73
N LEU A 289 26.01 16.63 -16.06
CA LEU A 289 27.34 16.17 -16.47
C LEU A 289 27.54 14.64 -16.36
N ALA A 290 26.67 13.94 -15.63
CA ALA A 290 26.72 12.48 -15.42
C ALA A 290 25.85 11.69 -16.42
N GLU A 291 25.05 12.37 -17.26
CA GLU A 291 24.19 11.75 -18.27
C GLU A 291 24.96 10.78 -19.18
N TYR A 292 26.18 11.13 -19.57
CA TYR A 292 26.97 10.40 -20.56
C TYR A 292 28.19 9.66 -20.00
N SER A 293 28.39 9.60 -18.67
CA SER A 293 29.62 9.08 -18.06
C SER A 293 29.35 8.11 -16.91
N GLU A 294 29.69 6.83 -17.11
CA GLU A 294 29.59 5.77 -16.10
C GLU A 294 30.43 6.07 -14.85
N SER A 295 31.62 6.65 -15.02
CA SER A 295 32.50 7.05 -13.92
C SER A 295 31.91 8.21 -13.11
N SER A 296 31.24 9.17 -13.75
CA SER A 296 30.51 10.23 -13.04
C SER A 296 29.30 9.66 -12.31
N GLN A 297 28.54 8.74 -12.93
CA GLN A 297 27.41 8.07 -12.28
C GLN A 297 27.86 7.28 -11.03
N SER A 298 28.99 6.57 -11.13
CA SER A 298 29.61 5.85 -10.01
C SER A 298 30.04 6.79 -8.87
N TYR A 299 30.41 8.03 -9.16
CA TYR A 299 30.76 9.03 -8.15
C TYR A 299 29.54 9.68 -7.48
N VAL A 300 28.42 9.81 -8.21
CA VAL A 300 27.15 10.39 -7.70
C VAL A 300 26.47 9.44 -6.72
N LEU A 301 26.51 8.12 -6.95
CA LEU A 301 25.88 7.12 -6.07
C LEU A 301 26.29 7.26 -4.58
N PRO A 302 27.60 7.36 -4.23
CA PRO A 302 28.03 7.66 -2.86
C PRO A 302 27.52 9.00 -2.30
N LEU A 303 27.36 10.03 -3.14
CA LEU A 303 26.84 11.33 -2.71
C LEU A 303 25.34 11.27 -2.42
N VAL A 304 24.58 10.49 -3.19
CA VAL A 304 23.17 10.20 -2.93
C VAL A 304 23.01 9.41 -1.64
N ALA A 305 23.82 8.36 -1.44
CA ALA A 305 23.83 7.62 -0.18
C ALA A 305 24.12 8.55 1.01
N LYS A 306 25.10 9.46 0.87
CA LYS A 306 25.37 10.49 1.89
C LYS A 306 24.23 11.51 2.04
N HIS A 307 23.51 11.86 0.99
CA HIS A 307 22.35 12.76 1.05
C HIS A 307 21.19 12.11 1.82
N ILE A 308 20.89 10.85 1.51
CA ILE A 308 19.89 10.04 2.22
C ILE A 308 20.30 9.88 3.68
N GLN A 309 21.56 9.51 3.94
CA GLN A 309 22.11 9.44 5.29
C GLN A 309 21.97 10.77 6.02
N ARG A 310 22.26 11.93 5.40
CA ARG A 310 22.08 13.25 6.05
C ARG A 310 20.62 13.58 6.36
N LYS A 311 19.65 13.08 5.58
CA LYS A 311 18.23 13.22 5.89
C LYS A 311 17.77 12.25 6.98
N GLU A 312 18.36 11.06 7.01
CA GLU A 312 18.05 9.97 7.95
C GLU A 312 18.73 10.16 9.32
N HIS A 313 19.97 10.65 9.35
CA HIS A 313 20.60 11.17 10.56
C HIS A 313 19.74 12.33 11.03
N LEU A 314 19.19 12.21 12.23
CA LEU A 314 18.54 13.27 12.98
C LEU A 314 19.56 14.40 13.25
N LEU A 315 19.96 15.14 12.22
CA LEU A 315 20.50 16.47 12.39
C LEU A 315 19.26 17.36 12.55
N PRO A 316 18.82 17.67 13.79
CA PRO A 316 17.67 18.55 14.01
C PRO A 316 17.85 19.91 13.34
N TYR A 317 19.06 20.26 12.95
CA TYR A 317 19.38 21.49 12.22
C TYR A 317 19.84 21.14 10.81
N SER A 318 18.91 21.17 9.87
CA SER A 318 19.24 21.30 8.46
C SER A 318 19.17 22.78 8.11
N SER A 319 20.24 23.33 7.53
CA SER A 319 20.28 24.71 7.02
C SER A 319 19.31 24.94 5.85
N LEU A 320 18.62 23.90 5.38
CA LEU A 320 17.63 23.95 4.31
C LEU A 320 16.20 24.22 4.82
N PHE A 321 15.94 24.01 6.12
CA PHE A 321 14.66 24.34 6.74
C PHE A 321 14.72 25.70 7.45
N PRO A 322 13.62 26.48 7.42
CA PRO A 322 13.55 27.69 8.21
C PRO A 322 13.66 27.36 9.71
N ASN A 323 14.30 28.23 10.48
CA ASN A 323 14.33 28.09 11.94
C ASN A 323 12.93 28.32 12.55
N ILE A 324 12.74 27.90 13.80
CA ILE A 324 11.45 28.00 14.51
C ILE A 324 10.92 29.44 14.50
N THR A 325 11.78 30.45 14.68
CA THR A 325 11.39 31.87 14.62
C THR A 325 10.80 32.26 13.26
N SER A 326 11.40 31.79 12.17
CA SER A 326 10.92 32.03 10.80
C SER A 326 9.61 31.31 10.54
N ILE A 327 9.47 30.08 11.05
CA ILE A 327 8.22 29.30 10.95
C ILE A 327 7.09 30.00 11.73
N SER A 328 7.36 30.44 12.95
CA SER A 328 6.42 31.20 13.79
C SER A 328 6.01 32.51 13.12
N ALA A 329 6.96 33.25 12.54
CA ALA A 329 6.68 34.47 11.79
C ALA A 329 5.80 34.20 10.55
N LEU A 330 6.08 33.11 9.82
CA LEU A 330 5.25 32.68 8.67
C LEU A 330 3.82 32.36 9.10
N LEU A 331 3.65 31.52 10.13
CA LEU A 331 2.32 31.12 10.60
C LEU A 331 1.53 32.30 11.15
N THR A 332 2.18 33.19 11.90
CA THR A 332 1.59 34.42 12.44
C THR A 332 1.15 35.36 11.33
N GLU A 333 1.98 35.55 10.30
CA GLU A 333 1.62 36.40 9.16
C GLU A 333 0.49 35.80 8.31
N LEU A 334 0.46 34.47 8.12
CA LEU A 334 -0.65 33.78 7.46
C LEU A 334 -1.95 33.94 8.24
N TYR A 335 -1.92 33.71 9.55
CA TYR A 335 -3.10 33.87 10.40
C TYR A 335 -3.59 35.31 10.43
N LYS A 336 -2.67 36.29 10.56
CA LYS A 336 -2.98 37.72 10.48
C LYS A 336 -3.71 38.06 9.18
N ASN A 337 -3.19 37.60 8.03
CA ASN A 337 -3.82 37.86 6.72
C ASN A 337 -5.18 37.15 6.56
N TYR A 338 -5.42 36.05 7.27
CA TYR A 338 -6.70 35.35 7.28
C TYR A 338 -7.77 36.09 8.10
N ILE A 339 -7.43 36.58 9.29
CA ILE A 339 -8.40 37.23 10.19
C ILE A 339 -8.73 38.67 9.82
N VAL A 340 -8.03 39.28 8.84
CA VAL A 340 -8.33 40.64 8.37
C VAL A 340 -9.81 40.76 7.98
N GLU A 341 -10.46 41.80 8.51
CA GLU A 341 -11.77 42.25 8.09
C GLU A 341 -11.65 43.03 6.78
N ILE A 342 -12.46 42.68 5.79
CA ILE A 342 -12.42 43.29 4.47
C ILE A 342 -13.60 44.26 4.37
N GLU A 343 -13.30 45.55 4.24
CA GLU A 343 -14.31 46.60 4.05
C GLU A 343 -15.07 46.39 2.72
N GLU A 344 -16.41 46.51 2.76
CA GLU A 344 -17.26 46.16 1.62
C GLU A 344 -17.06 47.07 0.40
N ASP A 345 -16.58 48.30 0.61
CA ASP A 345 -16.44 49.38 -0.39
C ASP A 345 -14.99 49.56 -0.91
N SER A 346 -14.06 48.67 -0.55
CA SER A 346 -12.66 48.75 -0.98
C SER A 346 -12.48 48.46 -2.48
N LYS A 347 -11.71 49.30 -3.18
CA LYS A 347 -11.29 49.04 -4.59
C LYS A 347 -10.42 47.78 -4.74
N ASP A 348 -9.80 47.31 -3.67
CA ASP A 348 -8.94 46.12 -3.63
C ASP A 348 -9.63 44.88 -3.02
N LYS A 349 -10.95 44.93 -2.82
CA LYS A 349 -11.74 43.87 -2.16
C LYS A 349 -11.47 42.47 -2.69
N ASP A 350 -11.47 42.29 -4.01
CA ASP A 350 -11.23 40.97 -4.63
C ASP A 350 -9.82 40.46 -4.36
N LYS A 351 -8.83 41.35 -4.39
CA LYS A 351 -7.43 41.02 -4.14
C LYS A 351 -7.21 40.63 -2.67
N GLU A 352 -7.76 41.39 -1.72
CA GLU A 352 -7.68 41.07 -0.30
C GLU A 352 -8.48 39.80 0.04
N THR A 353 -9.62 39.56 -0.61
CA THR A 353 -10.41 38.33 -0.44
C THR A 353 -9.64 37.11 -0.93
N LYS A 354 -9.01 37.20 -2.10
CA LYS A 354 -8.13 36.16 -2.62
C LYS A 354 -6.94 35.91 -1.69
N LYS A 355 -6.31 36.97 -1.18
CA LYS A 355 -5.18 36.89 -0.25
C LYS A 355 -5.56 36.21 1.07
N LYS A 356 -6.70 36.57 1.66
CA LYS A 356 -7.29 35.92 2.85
C LYS A 356 -7.49 34.43 2.63
N LYS A 357 -8.09 34.04 1.50
CA LYS A 357 -8.34 32.64 1.17
C LYS A 357 -7.07 31.85 0.84
N ALA A 358 -6.12 32.46 0.13
CA ALA A 358 -4.81 31.87 -0.12
C ALA A 358 -4.04 31.64 1.19
N SER A 359 -4.09 32.60 2.12
CA SER A 359 -3.49 32.47 3.46
C SER A 359 -4.08 31.29 4.23
N LEU A 360 -5.42 31.15 4.21
CA LEU A 360 -6.12 30.03 4.83
C LEU A 360 -5.70 28.68 4.23
N ILE A 361 -5.59 28.55 2.91
CA ILE A 361 -5.17 27.29 2.27
C ILE A 361 -3.72 26.94 2.63
N LEU A 362 -2.81 27.91 2.62
CA LEU A 362 -1.43 27.72 3.05
C LEU A 362 -1.35 27.29 4.51
N MET A 363 -2.17 27.90 5.37
CA MET A 363 -2.25 27.57 6.79
C MET A 363 -2.82 26.17 7.00
N LEU A 364 -3.89 25.77 6.29
CA LEU A 364 -4.44 24.41 6.36
C LEU A 364 -3.44 23.37 5.84
N SER A 365 -2.67 23.67 4.79
CA SER A 365 -1.58 22.80 4.33
C SER A 365 -0.50 22.63 5.39
N PHE A 366 -0.07 23.72 6.02
CA PHE A 366 0.88 23.71 7.14
C PHE A 366 0.36 22.88 8.32
N LEU A 367 -0.86 23.16 8.78
CA LEU A 367 -1.45 22.59 10.00
C LEU A 367 -1.72 21.09 9.89
N THR A 368 -1.89 20.57 8.68
CA THR A 368 -2.36 19.20 8.49
C THR A 368 -1.38 18.28 7.77
N GLY A 369 -0.27 18.82 7.27
CA GLY A 369 0.69 18.08 6.47
C GLY A 369 0.22 17.74 5.05
N ASN A 370 -0.98 18.19 4.66
CA ASN A 370 -1.57 17.88 3.36
C ASN A 370 -1.12 18.84 2.27
N LYS A 371 -1.08 18.36 1.02
CA LYS A 371 -0.72 19.18 -0.14
C LYS A 371 -1.77 20.26 -0.40
N ILE A 372 -1.34 21.40 -0.93
CA ILE A 372 -2.23 22.53 -1.25
C ILE A 372 -3.33 22.15 -2.25
N GLN A 373 -3.06 21.24 -3.20
CA GLN A 373 -4.05 20.77 -4.17
C GLN A 373 -5.26 20.10 -3.52
N GLU A 374 -5.06 19.40 -2.40
CA GLU A 374 -6.14 18.75 -1.66
C GLU A 374 -7.09 19.78 -1.03
N TRP A 375 -6.54 20.90 -0.56
CA TRP A 375 -7.31 22.01 0.00
C TRP A 375 -7.97 22.88 -1.07
N LEU A 376 -7.31 23.08 -2.23
CA LEU A 376 -7.91 23.71 -3.40
C LEU A 376 -9.18 22.98 -3.83
N HIS A 377 -9.16 21.64 -3.82
CA HIS A 377 -10.33 20.81 -4.15
C HIS A 377 -11.47 20.95 -3.12
N LEU A 378 -11.13 21.10 -1.83
CA LEU A 378 -12.10 21.23 -0.73
C LEU A 378 -12.81 22.58 -0.64
N GLN A 379 -12.46 23.56 -1.46
CA GLN A 379 -13.27 24.78 -1.66
C GLN A 379 -14.70 24.43 -2.10
N SER A 380 -14.88 23.31 -2.81
CA SER A 380 -16.20 22.79 -3.19
C SER A 380 -16.95 22.20 -1.99
N LYS A 381 -18.18 22.67 -1.74
CA LYS A 381 -19.09 22.13 -0.71
C LYS A 381 -19.39 20.62 -0.89
N ARG A 382 -19.23 20.09 -2.11
CA ARG A 382 -19.46 18.66 -2.42
C ARG A 382 -18.28 17.77 -2.02
N ALA A 383 -17.08 18.34 -1.95
CA ALA A 383 -15.88 17.59 -1.63
C ALA A 383 -15.74 17.41 -0.10
N LYS A 384 -15.48 16.17 0.32
CA LYS A 384 -15.30 15.80 1.73
C LYS A 384 -13.99 15.08 2.01
N LYS A 385 -13.39 14.45 1.00
CA LYS A 385 -12.11 13.73 1.10
C LYS A 385 -10.99 14.62 0.60
N LEU A 386 -9.88 14.66 1.35
CA LEU A 386 -8.64 15.30 0.91
C LEU A 386 -7.86 14.33 0.03
N ASN A 387 -7.70 13.12 0.54
CA ASN A 387 -6.97 12.04 -0.13
C ASN A 387 -7.60 10.68 0.23
N SER A 388 -6.92 9.58 -0.09
CA SER A 388 -7.42 8.22 0.16
C SER A 388 -7.57 7.89 1.65
N ARG A 389 -6.86 8.59 2.54
CA ARG A 389 -6.78 8.31 3.98
C ARG A 389 -7.40 9.40 4.85
N GLN A 390 -7.41 10.65 4.39
CA GLN A 390 -7.88 11.81 5.15
C GLN A 390 -9.16 12.42 4.57
N GLN A 391 -10.07 12.79 5.47
CA GLN A 391 -11.32 13.46 5.12
C GLN A 391 -11.78 14.40 6.22
N ILE A 392 -12.55 15.41 5.84
CA ILE A 392 -13.24 16.30 6.78
C ILE A 392 -14.50 15.60 7.29
N LYS A 393 -14.58 15.44 8.60
CA LYS A 393 -15.75 14.90 9.30
C LYS A 393 -16.32 15.97 10.22
N GLN A 394 -17.64 16.10 10.25
CA GLN A 394 -18.33 16.89 11.26
C GLN A 394 -18.95 15.94 12.30
N SER A 395 -18.79 16.26 13.58
CA SER A 395 -19.35 15.50 14.71
C SER A 395 -19.77 16.49 15.79
N ASN A 396 -21.02 16.44 16.26
CA ASN A 396 -21.56 17.36 17.27
C ASN A 396 -21.29 18.85 16.95
N GLY A 397 -21.43 19.25 15.69
CA GLY A 397 -21.17 20.63 15.27
C GLY A 397 -19.70 21.00 15.07
N GLN A 398 -18.74 20.19 15.53
CA GLN A 398 -17.30 20.43 15.38
C GLN A 398 -16.71 19.71 14.16
N TYR A 399 -15.84 20.39 13.40
CA TYR A 399 -15.07 19.78 12.31
C TYR A 399 -13.77 19.13 12.78
N PHE A 400 -13.46 17.98 12.19
CA PHE A 400 -12.23 17.22 12.41
C PHE A 400 -11.62 16.78 11.08
N LEU A 401 -10.30 16.83 10.99
CA LEU A 401 -9.53 16.06 10.03
C LEU A 401 -9.43 14.62 10.54
N ARG A 402 -10.16 13.72 9.89
CA ARG A 402 -10.09 12.30 10.18
C ARG A 402 -9.02 11.64 9.33
N SER A 403 -7.95 11.17 9.97
CA SER A 403 -6.86 10.40 9.36
C SER A 403 -7.06 8.91 9.63
N LYS A 404 -7.10 8.09 8.57
CA LYS A 404 -7.20 6.62 8.66
C LYS A 404 -5.84 5.95 8.45
N PHE A 405 -5.41 5.13 9.42
CA PHE A 405 -4.18 4.36 9.34
C PHE A 405 -4.49 2.88 9.07
N SER A 406 -4.29 2.45 7.83
CA SER A 406 -4.76 1.13 7.39
C SER A 406 -3.96 -0.04 8.00
N ILE A 407 -2.71 0.19 8.38
CA ILE A 407 -1.86 -0.83 9.03
C ILE A 407 -2.39 -1.26 10.41
N PHE A 408 -3.20 -0.42 11.05
CA PHE A 408 -3.79 -0.69 12.37
C PHE A 408 -5.03 -1.56 12.31
N GLU A 409 -5.56 -1.83 11.12
CA GLU A 409 -6.69 -2.73 10.98
C GLU A 409 -6.27 -4.15 11.31
N ASN A 410 -7.11 -4.81 12.11
CA ASN A 410 -7.07 -6.25 12.31
C ASN A 410 -8.48 -6.78 12.08
N LYS A 411 -8.69 -7.39 10.91
CA LYS A 411 -10.00 -7.92 10.51
C LYS A 411 -10.25 -9.32 11.09
N ASP A 412 -9.18 -9.97 11.54
CA ASP A 412 -9.17 -11.39 11.88
C ASP A 412 -9.15 -11.62 13.41
N PHE A 413 -9.20 -10.55 14.21
CA PHE A 413 -9.31 -10.68 15.66
C PHE A 413 -10.75 -11.01 16.07
N ALA A 414 -10.95 -12.19 16.66
CA ALA A 414 -12.28 -12.69 17.02
C ALA A 414 -13.03 -11.81 18.04
N TYR A 415 -12.31 -11.11 18.94
CA TYR A 415 -12.90 -10.37 20.07
C TYR A 415 -12.40 -8.92 20.15
N PRO A 416 -12.98 -7.99 19.38
CA PRO A 416 -12.47 -6.61 19.28
C PRO A 416 -12.38 -5.85 20.61
N ASP A 417 -13.22 -6.20 21.60
CA ASP A 417 -13.23 -5.58 22.94
C ASP A 417 -12.06 -6.05 23.82
N GLY A 418 -11.40 -7.15 23.45
CA GLY A 418 -10.17 -7.64 24.08
C GLY A 418 -8.90 -6.90 23.66
N LEU A 419 -9.02 -5.84 22.85
CA LEU A 419 -7.90 -5.06 22.32
C LEU A 419 -7.73 -3.71 23.00
N LEU A 420 -6.48 -3.25 23.10
CA LEU A 420 -6.13 -2.02 23.79
C LEU A 420 -6.65 -0.75 23.10
N ASN A 421 -6.63 -0.74 21.76
CA ASN A 421 -7.03 0.40 20.93
C ASN A 421 -8.45 0.23 20.38
N GLN A 422 -9.31 1.24 20.59
CA GLN A 422 -10.70 1.21 20.14
C GLN A 422 -10.88 1.72 18.69
N THR A 423 -9.92 2.47 18.15
CA THR A 423 -10.03 3.06 16.81
C THR A 423 -8.70 3.11 16.06
N VAL A 424 -8.81 3.02 14.74
CA VAL A 424 -7.71 3.22 13.77
C VAL A 424 -7.73 4.62 13.14
N HIS A 425 -8.65 5.47 13.59
CA HIS A 425 -8.83 6.83 13.12
C HIS A 425 -8.32 7.80 14.17
N LEU A 426 -7.48 8.74 13.75
CA LEU A 426 -7.10 9.91 14.51
C LEU A 426 -7.90 11.10 13.98
N ASP A 427 -8.66 11.74 14.84
CA ASP A 427 -9.47 12.91 14.51
C ASP A 427 -8.77 14.15 15.10
N ILE A 428 -8.08 14.94 14.28
CA ILE A 428 -7.48 16.22 14.69
C ILE A 428 -8.50 17.33 14.49
N PRO A 429 -8.80 18.16 15.49
CA PRO A 429 -9.80 19.21 15.33
C PRO A 429 -9.38 20.27 14.32
N ILE A 430 -10.35 20.83 13.60
CA ILE A 430 -10.16 22.03 12.77
C ILE A 430 -11.20 23.07 13.19
N PRO A 431 -10.80 24.32 13.46
CA PRO A 431 -11.74 25.40 13.77
C PRO A 431 -12.86 25.50 12.72
N ASN A 432 -14.09 25.62 13.19
CA ASN A 432 -15.26 25.65 12.31
C ASN A 432 -15.22 26.84 11.33
N SER A 433 -14.67 27.97 11.80
CA SER A 433 -14.43 29.18 10.99
C SER A 433 -13.59 28.88 9.76
N PHE A 434 -12.55 28.04 9.87
CA PHE A 434 -11.65 27.71 8.75
C PHE A 434 -12.39 26.95 7.66
N ILE A 435 -13.19 25.95 8.02
CA ILE A 435 -13.96 25.18 7.04
C ILE A 435 -15.09 26.01 6.43
N ALA A 436 -15.72 26.89 7.23
CA ALA A 436 -16.73 27.82 6.73
C ALA A 436 -16.13 28.79 5.71
N SER A 437 -15.04 29.48 6.04
CA SER A 437 -14.36 30.44 5.17
C SER A 437 -13.73 29.78 3.94
N LEU A 438 -13.22 28.55 4.04
CA LEU A 438 -12.71 27.81 2.88
C LEU A 438 -13.80 27.57 1.82
N ARG A 439 -15.02 27.27 2.28
CA ARG A 439 -16.18 26.94 1.45
C ARG A 439 -17.04 28.16 1.08
N ASP A 440 -16.66 29.34 1.55
CA ASP A 440 -17.36 30.59 1.30
C ASP A 440 -16.74 31.39 0.15
N GLY A 441 -17.58 32.14 -0.58
CA GLY A 441 -17.16 33.08 -1.62
C GLY A 441 -16.38 32.50 -2.81
N ASN A 442 -15.60 33.38 -3.45
CA ASN A 442 -14.84 33.11 -4.67
C ASN A 442 -13.72 32.08 -4.44
N THR A 443 -13.45 31.24 -5.44
CA THR A 443 -12.36 30.26 -5.40
C THR A 443 -11.02 30.91 -5.73
N VAL A 444 -9.95 30.44 -5.10
CA VAL A 444 -8.57 30.76 -5.49
C VAL A 444 -7.96 29.62 -6.31
N THR A 445 -7.04 30.00 -7.20
CA THR A 445 -6.27 29.09 -8.07
C THR A 445 -4.90 28.78 -7.46
N GLU A 446 -4.17 27.82 -8.04
CA GLU A 446 -2.80 27.52 -7.60
C GLU A 446 -1.86 28.71 -7.87
N GLU A 447 -2.06 29.42 -8.98
CA GLU A 447 -1.30 30.62 -9.36
C GLU A 447 -1.46 31.74 -8.33
N ASP A 448 -2.70 31.97 -7.85
CA ASP A 448 -2.97 32.96 -6.79
C ASP A 448 -2.17 32.63 -5.51
N ILE A 449 -2.11 31.34 -5.14
CA ILE A 449 -1.37 30.87 -3.96
C ILE A 449 0.13 31.02 -4.17
N GLN A 450 0.66 30.65 -5.34
CA GLN A 450 2.09 30.79 -5.66
C GLN A 450 2.54 32.25 -5.62
N GLN A 451 1.73 33.17 -6.16
CA GLN A 451 2.01 34.60 -6.13
C GLN A 451 2.03 35.13 -4.70
N HIS A 452 1.06 34.73 -3.88
CA HIS A 452 1.02 35.12 -2.47
C HIS A 452 2.22 34.56 -1.68
N LEU A 453 2.60 33.30 -1.92
CA LEU A 453 3.76 32.69 -1.31
C LEU A 453 5.07 33.43 -1.66
N LYS A 454 5.21 33.86 -2.92
CA LYS A 454 6.35 34.67 -3.37
C LYS A 454 6.45 35.99 -2.61
N GLN A 455 5.31 36.64 -2.32
CA GLN A 455 5.26 37.87 -1.52
C GLN A 455 5.66 37.61 -0.07
N LEU A 456 5.13 36.55 0.55
CA LEU A 456 5.50 36.15 1.92
C LEU A 456 6.99 35.84 2.03
N ARG A 457 7.54 35.13 1.04
CA ARG A 457 8.97 34.81 0.97
C ARG A 457 9.84 36.07 0.98
N ALA A 458 9.48 37.07 0.17
CA ALA A 458 10.19 38.33 0.11
C ALA A 458 10.05 39.15 1.41
N LYS A 459 8.85 39.18 1.99
CA LYS A 459 8.54 39.94 3.21
C LYS A 459 9.25 39.38 4.45
N LEU A 460 9.28 38.05 4.59
CA LEU A 460 9.80 37.36 5.78
C LEU A 460 11.25 36.90 5.63
N TYR A 461 11.88 37.15 4.48
CA TYR A 461 13.26 36.74 4.18
C TYR A 461 13.53 35.24 4.37
N ILE A 462 12.52 34.38 4.13
CA ILE A 462 12.65 32.93 4.28
C ILE A 462 13.22 32.35 2.98
N PRO A 463 14.45 31.81 2.97
CA PRO A 463 15.02 31.24 1.76
C PRO A 463 14.31 29.94 1.39
N LYS A 464 14.16 29.68 0.08
CA LYS A 464 13.66 28.41 -0.47
C LYS A 464 12.32 27.93 0.12
N LEU A 465 11.37 28.83 0.41
CA LEU A 465 9.99 28.44 0.76
C LEU A 465 9.21 28.06 -0.52
N SER A 466 8.62 26.88 -0.57
CA SER A 466 7.82 26.35 -1.69
C SER A 466 6.51 25.75 -1.19
N LEU A 467 5.56 25.52 -2.10
CA LEU A 467 4.27 24.91 -1.78
C LEU A 467 4.42 23.51 -1.16
N ILE A 468 5.39 22.71 -1.65
CA ILE A 468 5.70 21.39 -1.11
C ILE A 468 6.24 21.53 0.32
N ARG A 469 7.17 22.46 0.55
CA ARG A 469 7.81 22.65 1.86
C ARG A 469 6.83 23.07 2.94
N ILE A 470 5.83 23.89 2.62
CA ILE A 470 4.84 24.33 3.62
C ILE A 470 4.14 23.13 4.28
N SER A 471 3.85 22.09 3.51
CA SER A 471 3.22 20.87 4.03
C SER A 471 4.14 20.05 4.95
N SER A 472 5.47 20.21 4.88
CA SER A 472 6.42 19.49 5.76
C SER A 472 6.86 20.28 6.99
N LEU A 473 6.58 21.59 7.07
CA LEU A 473 7.10 22.45 8.14
C LEU A 473 6.61 22.06 9.53
N LEU A 474 5.31 21.72 9.69
CA LEU A 474 4.79 21.31 10.99
C LEU A 474 5.44 19.99 11.45
N HIS A 475 5.55 19.01 10.56
CA HIS A 475 6.19 17.73 10.85
C HIS A 475 7.62 17.95 11.36
N GLN A 476 8.40 18.74 10.63
CA GLN A 476 9.78 19.04 10.98
C GLN A 476 9.87 19.79 12.31
N THR A 477 8.95 20.72 12.57
CA THR A 477 8.92 21.48 13.83
C THR A 477 8.67 20.56 15.03
N ILE A 478 7.72 19.63 14.90
CA ILE A 478 7.42 18.64 15.95
C ILE A 478 8.64 17.76 16.21
N LEU A 479 9.26 17.26 15.14
CA LEU A 479 10.44 16.40 15.24
C LEU A 479 11.63 17.12 15.89
N GLN A 480 11.90 18.37 15.51
CA GLN A 480 12.98 19.18 16.10
C GLN A 480 12.73 19.49 17.57
N ARG A 481 11.48 19.78 17.94
CA ARG A 481 11.10 20.11 19.33
C ARG A 481 11.16 18.89 20.24
N THR A 482 10.66 17.75 19.77
CA THR A 482 10.36 16.60 20.64
C THR A 482 11.32 15.43 20.47
N GLY A 483 12.04 15.37 19.33
CA GLY A 483 12.76 14.15 18.93
C GLY A 483 11.85 12.95 18.64
N ASN A 484 10.52 13.11 18.71
CA ASN A 484 9.56 12.04 18.57
C ASN A 484 9.01 11.96 17.14
N LYS A 485 9.61 11.08 16.35
CA LYS A 485 9.21 10.81 14.97
C LYS A 485 7.77 10.29 14.86
N GLN A 486 7.36 9.38 15.75
CA GLN A 486 5.99 8.87 15.74
C GLN A 486 4.97 10.01 15.94
N LEU A 487 5.20 10.91 16.89
CA LEU A 487 4.31 12.05 17.13
C LEU A 487 4.17 12.93 15.89
N ALA A 488 5.30 13.31 15.27
CA ALA A 488 5.31 14.12 14.05
C ALA A 488 4.54 13.43 12.91
N ASP A 489 4.79 12.13 12.69
CA ASP A 489 4.14 11.35 11.65
C ASP A 489 2.62 11.25 11.86
N LEU A 490 2.18 11.00 13.10
CA LEU A 490 0.77 10.87 13.45
C LEU A 490 0.01 12.18 13.27
N LEU A 491 0.53 13.29 13.82
CA LEU A 491 -0.16 14.59 13.81
C LEU A 491 -0.26 15.19 12.40
N THR A 492 0.68 14.87 11.51
CA THR A 492 0.67 15.34 10.11
C THR A 492 0.12 14.30 9.13
N GLY A 493 -0.33 13.13 9.63
CA GLY A 493 -0.98 12.10 8.81
C GLY A 493 -0.04 11.41 7.82
N ILE A 494 1.27 11.38 8.07
CA ILE A 494 2.23 10.59 7.28
C ILE A 494 1.79 9.13 7.26
N ASP A 495 1.93 8.47 6.10
CA ASP A 495 1.50 7.09 5.95
C ASP A 495 2.40 6.14 6.72
N ALA A 496 1.79 5.11 7.29
CA ALA A 496 2.53 4.09 7.97
C ALA A 496 3.45 3.34 7.02
N ASN A 497 3.03 3.16 5.76
CA ASN A 497 3.88 2.63 4.69
C ASN A 497 5.20 3.40 4.50
N LYS A 498 5.27 4.64 5.00
CA LYS A 498 6.42 5.54 4.85
C LYS A 498 7.22 5.68 6.14
N SER A 499 6.69 5.20 7.26
CA SER A 499 7.35 5.36 8.55
C SER A 499 7.07 4.19 9.48
N SER A 500 8.13 3.41 9.71
CA SER A 500 8.17 2.28 10.63
C SER A 500 7.77 2.66 12.06
N SER A 501 8.00 3.92 12.48
CA SER A 501 7.64 4.47 13.80
C SER A 501 6.15 4.30 14.12
N THR A 502 5.29 4.32 13.10
CA THR A 502 3.85 4.25 13.28
C THR A 502 3.34 2.82 13.40
N SER A 503 4.08 1.80 12.94
CA SER A 503 3.58 0.42 12.73
C SER A 503 2.91 -0.21 13.95
N TYR A 504 3.47 0.04 15.14
CA TYR A 504 3.04 -0.56 16.40
C TYR A 504 2.32 0.40 17.35
N CYS A 505 1.84 1.55 16.83
CA CYS A 505 1.34 2.68 17.62
C CYS A 505 0.26 2.34 18.66
N HIS A 506 0.34 2.99 19.82
CA HIS A 506 -0.71 3.12 20.81
C HIS A 506 -0.57 4.51 21.45
N GLN A 507 -1.63 5.31 21.34
CA GLN A 507 -1.68 6.67 21.86
C GLN A 507 -3.10 7.01 22.34
N ASN A 508 -3.19 7.85 23.37
CA ASN A 508 -4.45 8.46 23.78
C ASN A 508 -4.77 9.65 22.86
N ILE A 509 -6.00 9.70 22.32
CA ILE A 509 -6.39 10.74 21.36
C ILE A 509 -6.37 12.13 22.00
N LEU A 510 -6.84 12.27 23.24
CA LEU A 510 -6.88 13.55 23.95
C LEU A 510 -5.48 14.07 24.21
N THR A 511 -4.54 13.19 24.58
CA THR A 511 -3.12 13.54 24.73
C THR A 511 -2.54 14.08 23.42
N LEU A 512 -2.74 13.38 22.30
CA LEU A 512 -2.27 13.83 20.99
C LEU A 512 -2.87 15.19 20.57
N GLN A 513 -4.16 15.38 20.82
CA GLN A 513 -4.85 16.64 20.51
C GLN A 513 -4.32 17.79 21.38
N THR A 514 -4.09 17.54 22.67
CA THR A 514 -3.54 18.53 23.61
C THR A 514 -2.12 18.91 23.22
N GLU A 515 -1.28 17.93 22.87
CA GLU A 515 0.07 18.17 22.37
C GLU A 515 0.07 18.96 21.07
N TYR A 516 -0.79 18.60 20.11
CA TYR A 516 -0.96 19.34 18.86
C TYR A 516 -1.29 20.82 19.12
N VAL A 517 -2.28 21.11 19.97
CA VAL A 517 -2.63 22.51 20.30
C VAL A 517 -1.52 23.22 21.07
N SER A 518 -0.81 22.53 21.97
CA SER A 518 0.36 23.08 22.66
C SER A 518 1.46 23.50 21.68
N ILE A 519 1.76 22.67 20.66
CA ILE A 519 2.72 23.00 19.59
C ILE A 519 2.25 24.25 18.83
N LEU A 520 0.96 24.32 18.48
CA LEU A 520 0.42 25.48 17.76
C LEU A 520 0.51 26.76 18.60
N LYS A 521 0.23 26.68 19.91
CA LYS A 521 0.33 27.82 20.83
C LYS A 521 1.74 28.39 20.88
N GLU A 522 2.76 27.54 20.90
CA GLU A 522 4.16 27.98 20.85
C GLU A 522 4.54 28.65 19.53
N LEU A 523 3.95 28.21 18.41
CA LEU A 523 4.24 28.76 17.09
C LEU A 523 3.47 30.05 16.79
N CYS A 524 2.21 30.11 17.20
CA CYS A 524 1.31 31.23 16.98
C CYS A 524 0.21 31.23 18.05
N GLU A 525 0.43 31.99 19.12
CA GLU A 525 -0.50 32.06 20.26
C GLU A 525 -1.91 32.47 19.82
N SER A 526 -2.03 33.49 18.97
CA SER A 526 -3.32 33.99 18.50
C SER A 526 -4.11 33.00 17.62
N LEU A 527 -3.41 32.10 16.91
CA LEU A 527 -4.04 31.01 16.18
C LEU A 527 -4.57 29.94 17.14
N SER A 528 -3.88 29.70 18.25
CA SER A 528 -4.29 28.68 19.23
C SER A 528 -5.58 29.03 19.97
N ASP A 529 -5.95 30.32 20.00
CA ASP A 529 -7.21 30.79 20.60
C ASP A 529 -8.44 30.21 19.89
N ASP A 530 -8.37 30.00 18.56
CA ASP A 530 -9.42 29.33 17.78
C ASP A 530 -9.62 27.85 18.16
N TYR A 531 -8.69 27.27 18.93
CA TYR A 531 -8.76 25.89 19.40
C TYR A 531 -9.22 25.75 20.86
N GLN A 532 -9.28 26.84 21.64
CA GLN A 532 -9.60 26.78 23.08
C GLN A 532 -11.01 26.27 23.38
N ASN A 533 -11.98 26.56 22.51
CA ASN A 533 -13.39 26.21 22.69
C ASN A 533 -13.79 24.88 22.02
N ILE A 534 -12.82 24.09 21.56
CA ILE A 534 -13.10 22.84 20.87
C ILE A 534 -13.40 21.75 21.88
N GLU A 535 -14.59 21.15 21.78
CA GLU A 535 -14.95 19.97 22.57
C GLU A 535 -14.22 18.72 22.07
N TYR A 536 -13.45 18.09 22.96
CA TYR A 536 -12.79 16.82 22.70
C TYR A 536 -13.71 15.65 23.06
N ALA A 537 -13.71 14.61 22.22
CA ALA A 537 -14.45 13.40 22.52
C ALA A 537 -13.85 12.68 23.74
N ALA A 538 -14.67 11.85 24.41
CA ALA A 538 -14.23 11.03 25.54
C ALA A 538 -12.94 10.25 25.25
N GLU A 539 -12.14 10.02 26.31
CA GLU A 539 -10.85 9.33 26.24
C GLU A 539 -10.97 8.00 25.46
N LYS A 540 -10.30 7.97 24.31
CA LYS A 540 -10.22 6.80 23.44
C LYS A 540 -8.77 6.60 23.04
N ASN A 541 -8.37 5.34 23.02
CA ASN A 541 -7.05 4.95 22.54
C ASN A 541 -7.12 4.69 21.04
N PHE A 542 -6.18 5.30 20.35
CA PHE A 542 -5.94 5.17 18.92
C PHE A 542 -4.65 4.40 18.69
N GLY A 543 -4.67 3.55 17.67
CA GLY A 543 -3.47 2.85 17.22
C GLY A 543 -3.78 1.45 16.72
N SER A 544 -2.77 0.60 16.74
CA SER A 544 -2.85 -0.77 16.25
C SER A 544 -3.88 -1.60 17.01
N ARG A 545 -4.82 -2.22 16.29
CA ARG A 545 -5.80 -3.17 16.84
C ARG A 545 -5.25 -4.60 16.91
N LYS A 546 -4.01 -4.73 17.37
CA LYS A 546 -3.27 -6.01 17.46
C LYS A 546 -2.66 -6.25 18.84
N ALA A 547 -2.64 -5.23 19.72
CA ALA A 547 -2.26 -5.37 21.13
C ALA A 547 -3.49 -5.77 21.97
N PRO A 548 -3.48 -6.92 22.65
CA PRO A 548 -4.52 -7.27 23.61
C PRO A 548 -4.48 -6.38 24.86
N THR A 549 -5.57 -6.35 25.63
CA THR A 549 -5.61 -5.67 26.93
C THR A 549 -4.81 -6.43 27.99
N SER A 550 -4.45 -5.75 29.09
CA SER A 550 -3.69 -6.36 30.18
C SER A 550 -4.35 -7.64 30.74
N ASN A 551 -5.67 -7.63 30.93
CA ASN A 551 -6.42 -8.81 31.39
C ASN A 551 -6.32 -10.00 30.41
N VAL A 552 -6.36 -9.74 29.09
CA VAL A 552 -6.19 -10.80 28.10
C VAL A 552 -4.78 -11.39 28.16
N ILE A 553 -3.76 -10.54 28.30
CA ILE A 553 -2.36 -10.98 28.42
C ILE A 553 -2.15 -11.82 29.68
N GLN A 554 -2.68 -11.37 30.82
CA GLN A 554 -2.66 -12.13 32.08
C GLN A 554 -3.27 -13.52 31.89
N ASN A 555 -4.44 -13.61 31.26
CA ASN A 555 -5.12 -14.87 31.01
C ASN A 555 -4.34 -15.79 30.06
N ILE A 556 -3.69 -15.24 29.03
CA ILE A 556 -2.82 -15.99 28.13
C ILE A 556 -1.68 -16.64 28.91
N PHE A 557 -0.93 -15.86 29.70
CA PHE A 557 0.21 -16.38 30.45
C PHE A 557 -0.22 -17.33 31.58
N ALA A 558 -1.36 -17.09 32.22
CA ALA A 558 -1.94 -18.01 33.20
C ALA A 558 -2.32 -19.35 32.55
N THR A 559 -2.92 -19.32 31.36
CA THR A 559 -3.27 -20.53 30.61
C THR A 559 -2.03 -21.30 30.18
N LEU A 560 -1.03 -20.63 29.60
CA LEU A 560 0.23 -21.25 29.19
C LEU A 560 0.94 -21.92 30.38
N LYS A 561 1.00 -21.23 31.53
CA LYS A 561 1.59 -21.78 32.76
C LYS A 561 0.80 -22.98 33.30
N PHE A 562 -0.53 -22.87 33.36
CA PHE A 562 -1.40 -23.97 33.79
C PHE A 562 -1.20 -25.23 32.92
N ARG A 563 -1.00 -25.08 31.61
CA ARG A 563 -0.74 -26.21 30.71
C ARG A 563 0.58 -26.93 30.98
N ILE A 564 1.54 -26.28 31.62
CA ILE A 564 2.78 -26.97 32.04
C ILE A 564 2.49 -27.82 33.28
N ILE A 565 1.83 -27.24 34.27
CA ILE A 565 1.63 -27.85 35.61
C ILE A 565 0.52 -28.91 35.60
N SER A 566 -0.44 -28.82 34.68
CA SER A 566 -1.58 -29.77 34.60
C SER A 566 -1.28 -31.06 33.83
N GLN A 567 -0.05 -31.23 33.32
CA GLN A 567 0.36 -32.49 32.70
C GLN A 567 0.51 -33.59 33.74
N LYS A 568 0.44 -34.84 33.29
CA LYS A 568 0.76 -35.99 34.15
C LYS A 568 2.23 -35.92 34.53
N GLU A 569 2.56 -36.30 35.77
CA GLU A 569 3.92 -36.24 36.33
C GLU A 569 4.96 -37.01 35.48
N ASP A 570 4.54 -38.03 34.74
CA ASP A 570 5.40 -38.85 33.88
C ASP A 570 5.41 -38.44 32.40
N ASP A 571 4.55 -37.51 31.98
CA ASP A 571 4.49 -37.01 30.59
C ASP A 571 5.49 -35.87 30.35
N TRP A 572 6.77 -36.23 30.45
CA TRP A 572 7.89 -35.31 30.31
C TRP A 572 7.91 -34.60 28.95
N ILE A 573 7.44 -35.25 27.88
CA ILE A 573 7.38 -34.65 26.53
C ILE A 573 6.33 -33.54 26.49
N ALA A 574 5.14 -33.76 27.06
CA ALA A 574 4.12 -32.73 27.13
C ALA A 574 4.59 -31.53 27.98
N ILE A 575 5.22 -31.79 29.13
CA ILE A 575 5.80 -30.75 29.99
C ILE A 575 6.86 -29.95 29.22
N PHE A 576 7.79 -30.64 28.53
CA PHE A 576 8.81 -30.01 27.70
C PHE A 576 8.20 -29.13 26.60
N ASN A 577 7.23 -29.64 25.84
CA ASN A 577 6.59 -28.91 24.76
C ASN A 577 5.88 -27.64 25.28
N HIS A 578 5.10 -27.75 26.37
CA HIS A 578 4.40 -26.61 26.94
C HIS A 578 5.34 -25.57 27.56
N TYR A 579 6.44 -25.98 28.20
CA TYR A 579 7.41 -25.03 28.72
C TYR A 579 8.15 -24.30 27.59
N ASN A 580 8.50 -24.98 26.50
CA ASN A 580 9.06 -24.32 25.30
C ASN A 580 8.10 -23.26 24.71
N LEU A 581 6.80 -23.55 24.65
CA LEU A 581 5.78 -22.61 24.19
C LEU A 581 5.61 -21.41 25.12
N TRP A 582 5.61 -21.63 26.44
CA TRP A 582 5.60 -20.54 27.41
C TRP A 582 6.84 -19.66 27.27
N MET A 583 8.03 -20.26 27.17
CA MET A 583 9.29 -19.54 26.96
C MET A 583 9.28 -18.73 25.67
N TRP A 584 8.68 -19.25 24.60
CA TRP A 584 8.54 -18.53 23.33
C TRP A 584 7.73 -17.23 23.50
N HIS A 585 6.52 -17.33 24.06
CA HIS A 585 5.66 -16.17 24.33
C HIS A 585 6.31 -15.18 25.30
N PHE A 586 6.94 -15.71 26.36
CA PHE A 586 7.66 -14.92 27.37
C PHE A 586 8.79 -14.11 26.74
N LEU A 587 9.70 -14.77 26.02
CA LEU A 587 10.84 -14.11 25.41
C LEU A 587 10.40 -13.09 24.35
N LEU A 588 9.41 -13.40 23.52
CA LEU A 588 8.90 -12.44 22.52
C LEU A 588 8.36 -11.16 23.17
N LEU A 589 7.59 -11.28 24.25
CA LEU A 589 7.04 -10.11 24.95
C LEU A 589 8.15 -9.28 25.59
N PHE A 590 9.05 -9.91 26.36
CA PHE A 590 10.07 -9.20 27.14
C PHE A 590 11.27 -8.71 26.33
N THR A 591 11.41 -9.14 25.07
CA THR A 591 12.46 -8.64 24.15
C THR A 591 11.92 -7.76 23.03
N ALA A 592 10.59 -7.68 22.86
CA ALA A 592 9.93 -7.05 21.71
C ALA A 592 10.42 -7.58 20.34
N ALA A 593 10.97 -8.80 20.32
CA ALA A 593 11.47 -9.43 19.12
C ALA A 593 10.35 -9.93 18.20
N ARG A 594 10.72 -10.26 16.96
CA ARG A 594 9.78 -10.80 15.99
C ARG A 594 9.59 -12.31 16.21
N PRO A 595 8.36 -12.82 16.08
CA PRO A 595 8.07 -14.24 16.00
C PRO A 595 8.52 -14.76 14.61
N VAL A 596 9.81 -14.99 14.44
CA VAL A 596 10.38 -15.61 13.23
C VAL A 596 10.66 -17.08 13.47
N ALA A 597 10.95 -17.86 12.43
CA ALA A 597 11.40 -19.24 12.63
C ALA A 597 12.66 -19.28 13.51
N GLU A 598 12.73 -20.28 14.40
CA GLU A 598 13.88 -20.56 15.27
C GLU A 598 14.19 -19.50 16.33
N PHE A 599 13.35 -18.48 16.55
CA PHE A 599 13.53 -17.52 17.66
C PHE A 599 13.63 -18.24 19.03
N PRO A 600 14.44 -17.79 20.00
CA PRO A 600 15.43 -16.70 19.98
C PRO A 600 16.78 -17.07 19.34
N GLY A 601 16.83 -18.16 18.57
CA GLY A 601 18.05 -18.74 18.03
C GLY A 601 18.72 -19.66 19.06
N PHE A 602 20.03 -19.58 19.15
CA PHE A 602 20.86 -20.49 19.96
C PHE A 602 21.10 -19.95 21.36
N LEU A 603 21.39 -20.83 22.33
CA LEU A 603 21.71 -20.43 23.71
C LEU A 603 22.90 -19.46 23.79
N LYS A 604 23.94 -19.65 22.96
CA LYS A 604 25.11 -18.75 22.83
C LYS A 604 24.77 -17.30 22.45
N SER A 605 23.55 -17.04 21.96
CA SER A 605 23.08 -15.70 21.64
C SER A 605 22.80 -14.88 22.91
N PHE A 606 22.67 -15.55 24.06
CA PHE A 606 22.48 -14.92 25.36
C PHE A 606 23.80 -14.80 26.11
N ASN A 607 24.05 -13.61 26.67
CA ASN A 607 25.07 -13.40 27.68
C ASN A 607 24.37 -13.00 28.98
N LEU A 608 24.04 -14.00 29.81
CA LEU A 608 23.31 -13.78 31.06
C LEU A 608 24.09 -12.94 32.08
N LYS A 609 25.43 -13.03 32.08
CA LYS A 609 26.28 -12.23 32.95
C LYS A 609 26.18 -10.74 32.62
N ARG A 610 26.17 -10.41 31.33
CA ARG A 610 26.01 -9.03 30.84
C ARG A 610 24.54 -8.64 30.64
N LYS A 611 23.60 -9.57 30.84
CA LYS A 611 22.16 -9.42 30.61
C LYS A 611 21.86 -8.82 29.23
N ILE A 612 22.41 -9.43 28.19
CA ILE A 612 22.17 -9.04 26.79
C ILE A 612 21.87 -10.27 25.95
N CYS A 613 21.04 -10.10 24.92
CA CYS A 613 20.77 -11.10 23.89
C CYS A 613 21.08 -10.51 22.52
N MET A 614 21.72 -11.28 21.64
CA MET A 614 21.86 -10.95 20.23
C MET A 614 20.71 -11.61 19.45
N VAL A 615 19.93 -10.81 18.74
CA VAL A 615 18.75 -11.31 18.01
C VAL A 615 18.89 -10.99 16.52
N SER A 616 18.79 -12.03 15.69
CA SER A 616 18.74 -11.92 14.23
C SER A 616 17.31 -12.18 13.74
N ASP A 617 16.47 -11.15 13.74
CA ASP A 617 15.05 -11.23 13.35
C ASP A 617 14.83 -11.14 11.82
N LYS A 618 15.90 -11.19 11.03
CA LYS A 618 15.84 -11.17 9.56
C LYS A 618 16.17 -12.54 9.00
N GLU A 619 15.35 -13.02 8.06
CA GLU A 619 15.76 -14.13 7.19
C GLU A 619 17.01 -13.69 6.42
N VAL A 620 17.95 -14.60 6.19
CA VAL A 620 19.37 -14.37 5.85
C VAL A 620 19.60 -13.71 4.46
N GLY A 621 18.60 -13.08 3.85
CA GLY A 621 18.67 -12.49 2.51
C GLY A 621 18.81 -10.97 2.50
N GLY A 622 20.03 -10.45 2.32
CA GLY A 622 20.23 -9.17 1.61
C GLY A 622 21.26 -8.22 2.22
N ARG A 623 21.07 -7.80 3.47
CA ARG A 623 22.13 -7.14 4.24
C ARG A 623 22.81 -8.20 5.10
N GLN A 624 24.15 -8.24 5.11
CA GLN A 624 24.90 -9.13 5.99
C GLN A 624 24.25 -9.13 7.38
N GLY A 625 23.81 -10.31 7.83
CA GLY A 625 22.91 -10.51 8.98
C GLY A 625 23.46 -10.03 10.32
N TYR A 626 23.62 -8.72 10.48
CA TYR A 626 23.94 -8.09 11.74
C TYR A 626 22.66 -8.12 12.59
N GLY A 627 22.61 -9.07 13.52
CA GLY A 627 21.63 -9.05 14.59
C GLY A 627 21.73 -7.78 15.43
N ARG A 628 20.71 -7.51 16.24
CA ARG A 628 20.73 -6.40 17.20
C ARG A 628 20.93 -6.90 18.62
N LEU A 629 21.56 -6.07 19.43
CA LEU A 629 21.66 -6.29 20.87
C LEU A 629 20.35 -5.88 21.55
N ILE A 630 19.84 -6.73 22.43
CA ILE A 630 18.67 -6.47 23.27
C ILE A 630 19.09 -6.60 24.73
N PRO A 631 18.89 -5.56 25.56
CA PRO A 631 19.17 -5.64 26.98
C PRO A 631 18.09 -6.46 27.69
N LEU A 632 18.49 -7.28 28.66
CA LEU A 632 17.62 -8.22 29.38
C LEU A 632 17.38 -7.75 30.82
N GLY A 633 16.11 -7.77 31.24
CA GLY A 633 15.74 -7.60 32.64
C GLY A 633 16.27 -8.73 33.52
N HIS A 634 16.32 -8.50 34.84
CA HIS A 634 16.73 -9.53 35.78
C HIS A 634 15.77 -10.72 35.75
N PHE A 635 14.46 -10.46 35.70
CA PHE A 635 13.42 -11.46 35.56
C PHE A 635 13.63 -12.39 34.35
N VAL A 636 13.97 -11.84 33.18
CA VAL A 636 14.22 -12.64 31.96
C VAL A 636 15.43 -13.55 32.14
N ALA A 637 16.51 -13.02 32.71
CA ALA A 637 17.71 -13.82 32.97
C ALA A 637 17.45 -14.96 33.97
N GLN A 638 16.63 -14.72 35.00
CA GLN A 638 16.23 -15.73 35.97
C GLN A 638 15.39 -16.84 35.35
N GLU A 639 14.37 -16.50 34.56
CA GLU A 639 13.52 -17.51 33.91
C GLU A 639 14.28 -18.32 32.86
N LEU A 640 15.25 -17.70 32.15
CA LEU A 640 16.13 -18.44 31.25
C LEU A 640 17.03 -19.42 32.01
N GLN A 641 17.56 -19.02 33.16
CA GLN A 641 18.39 -19.89 34.00
C GLN A 641 17.58 -21.09 34.52
N LYS A 642 16.34 -20.86 34.99
CA LYS A 642 15.42 -21.93 35.39
C LYS A 642 15.11 -22.88 34.22
N PHE A 643 14.91 -22.34 33.02
CA PHE A 643 14.66 -23.17 31.85
C PHE A 643 15.88 -24.04 31.49
N ILE A 644 17.10 -23.53 31.60
CA ILE A 644 18.33 -24.32 31.40
C ILE A 644 18.43 -25.43 32.45
N GLU A 645 18.13 -25.15 33.71
CA GLU A 645 18.09 -26.14 34.79
C GLU A 645 17.03 -27.22 34.53
N PHE A 646 15.85 -26.82 34.06
CA PHE A 646 14.81 -27.74 33.60
C PHE A 646 15.31 -28.65 32.46
N LEU A 647 16.03 -28.11 31.46
CA LEU A 647 16.56 -28.94 30.36
C LEU A 647 17.54 -30.01 30.87
N HIS A 648 18.38 -29.68 31.85
CA HIS A 648 19.26 -30.67 32.51
C HIS A 648 18.46 -31.75 33.24
N TYR A 649 17.40 -31.36 33.96
CA TYR A 649 16.54 -32.28 34.67
C TYR A 649 15.74 -33.18 33.71
N PHE A 650 15.04 -32.60 32.74
CA PHE A 650 14.30 -33.31 31.67
C PHE A 650 15.17 -34.33 30.96
N LYS A 651 16.41 -33.96 30.59
CA LYS A 651 17.40 -34.86 29.98
C LYS A 651 17.64 -36.12 30.82
N THR A 652 17.66 -35.99 32.14
CA THR A 652 17.89 -37.11 33.07
C THR A 652 16.65 -37.99 33.19
N GLN A 653 15.46 -37.37 33.31
CA GLN A 653 14.20 -38.08 33.50
C GLN A 653 13.73 -38.85 32.25
N ILE A 654 13.97 -38.30 31.06
CA ILE A 654 13.52 -38.93 29.80
C ILE A 654 14.46 -40.05 29.32
N ALA A 655 15.71 -40.09 29.81
CA ALA A 655 16.72 -41.03 29.32
C ALA A 655 16.31 -42.53 29.40
N PRO A 656 15.62 -43.00 30.46
CA PRO A 656 15.18 -44.39 30.54
C PRO A 656 14.08 -44.75 29.52
N SER A 657 13.23 -43.79 29.15
CA SER A 657 12.09 -44.03 28.26
C SER A 657 12.39 -43.75 26.79
N GLN A 658 13.23 -42.74 26.50
CA GLN A 658 13.63 -42.35 25.14
C GLN A 658 15.14 -42.00 25.08
N PRO A 659 16.01 -42.99 24.87
CA PRO A 659 17.47 -42.84 24.92
C PRO A 659 18.06 -41.86 23.90
N GLU A 660 17.34 -41.56 22.82
CA GLU A 660 17.75 -40.64 21.75
C GLU A 660 17.56 -39.16 22.10
N ILE A 661 16.61 -38.83 22.97
CA ILE A 661 16.30 -37.44 23.35
C ILE A 661 17.45 -36.75 24.10
N PRO A 662 18.13 -37.39 25.07
CA PRO A 662 19.19 -36.75 25.84
C PRO A 662 20.32 -36.15 25.00
N GLN A 663 20.66 -36.77 23.86
CA GLN A 663 21.68 -36.23 22.96
C GLN A 663 21.19 -34.97 22.23
N TYR A 664 19.92 -34.94 21.83
CA TYR A 664 19.32 -33.74 21.22
C TYR A 664 19.33 -32.56 22.20
N ILE A 665 18.92 -32.78 23.45
CA ILE A 665 18.95 -31.75 24.50
C ILE A 665 20.38 -31.29 24.80
N GLN A 666 21.36 -32.20 24.78
CA GLN A 666 22.77 -31.84 24.92
C GLN A 666 23.22 -30.91 23.78
N HIS A 667 22.81 -31.17 22.54
CA HIS A 667 23.11 -30.28 21.41
C HIS A 667 22.48 -28.89 21.54
N ILE A 668 21.29 -28.77 22.16
CA ILE A 668 20.69 -27.47 22.50
C ILE A 668 21.56 -26.72 23.52
N LEU A 669 21.94 -27.39 24.61
CA LEU A 669 22.78 -26.81 25.67
C LEU A 669 24.18 -26.40 25.15
N GLU A 670 24.73 -27.13 24.18
CA GLU A 670 25.98 -26.81 23.49
C GLU A 670 25.83 -25.76 22.38
N SER A 671 24.62 -25.19 22.19
CA SER A 671 24.33 -24.22 21.15
C SER A 671 24.59 -24.70 19.71
N LYS A 672 24.41 -26.01 19.47
CA LYS A 672 24.43 -26.64 18.15
C LYS A 672 23.03 -26.66 17.49
N LEU A 673 21.97 -26.53 18.30
CA LEU A 673 20.58 -26.47 17.86
C LEU A 673 19.88 -25.23 18.45
N PRO A 674 18.77 -24.77 17.84
CA PRO A 674 17.95 -23.70 18.40
C PRO A 674 17.53 -24.02 19.84
N LEU A 675 17.37 -22.97 20.66
CA LEU A 675 17.03 -23.12 22.08
C LEU A 675 15.64 -23.72 22.28
N LEU A 676 14.66 -23.27 21.50
CA LEU A 676 13.26 -23.64 21.68
C LEU A 676 12.78 -24.58 20.58
N ASN A 677 12.33 -25.77 20.99
CA ASN A 677 11.86 -26.83 20.10
C ASN A 677 10.66 -27.53 20.71
N ILE A 678 9.92 -28.25 19.87
CA ILE A 678 8.93 -29.23 20.29
C ILE A 678 9.27 -30.61 19.74
N PHE A 679 8.79 -31.64 20.43
CA PHE A 679 8.83 -33.01 19.97
C PHE A 679 7.40 -33.52 19.73
N GLN A 680 7.09 -33.85 18.49
CA GLN A 680 5.75 -34.30 18.08
C GLN A 680 5.89 -35.39 17.01
N ASP A 681 5.09 -36.46 17.10
CA ASP A 681 5.06 -37.56 16.13
C ASP A 681 6.44 -38.17 15.84
N GLY A 682 7.29 -38.24 16.87
CA GLY A 682 8.66 -38.78 16.75
C GLY A 682 9.67 -37.84 16.09
N GLN A 683 9.29 -36.58 15.81
CA GLN A 683 10.13 -35.61 15.14
C GLN A 683 10.35 -34.34 15.97
N TRP A 684 11.53 -33.76 15.79
CA TRP A 684 11.88 -32.47 16.38
C TRP A 684 11.54 -31.34 15.43
N HIS A 685 10.89 -30.31 15.97
CA HIS A 685 10.60 -29.10 15.22
C HIS A 685 11.04 -27.88 16.01
N PRO A 686 11.96 -27.06 15.46
CA PRO A 686 12.22 -25.73 15.99
C PRO A 686 10.92 -24.92 16.01
N LEU A 687 10.72 -24.13 17.07
CA LEU A 687 9.52 -23.32 17.15
C LEU A 687 9.51 -22.27 16.02
N ARG A 688 8.31 -22.08 15.47
CA ARG A 688 7.99 -21.09 14.43
C ARG A 688 6.51 -20.72 14.55
N PRO A 689 6.07 -19.57 14.03
CA PRO A 689 4.70 -19.09 14.23
C PRO A 689 3.62 -20.10 13.83
N SER A 690 3.81 -20.78 12.69
CA SER A 690 2.87 -21.78 12.19
C SER A 690 2.70 -23.00 13.11
N ILE A 691 3.75 -23.36 13.86
CA ILE A 691 3.71 -24.43 14.84
C ILE A 691 2.98 -23.96 16.10
N VAL A 692 3.40 -22.83 16.65
CA VAL A 692 2.82 -22.27 17.89
C VAL A 692 1.32 -22.07 17.75
N LYS A 693 0.86 -21.58 16.58
CA LYS A 693 -0.56 -21.40 16.26
C LYS A 693 -1.39 -22.67 16.41
N ASN A 694 -0.82 -23.84 16.09
CA ASN A 694 -1.53 -25.12 16.14
C ASN A 694 -1.65 -25.69 17.56
N PHE A 695 -0.77 -25.29 18.48
CA PHE A 695 -0.78 -25.80 19.86
C PHE A 695 -1.84 -25.14 20.73
N HIS A 696 -2.18 -23.88 20.45
CA HIS A 696 -3.10 -23.09 21.29
C HIS A 696 -4.11 -22.27 20.47
N PRO A 697 -4.93 -22.91 19.62
CA PRO A 697 -5.96 -22.22 18.85
C PRO A 697 -6.97 -21.48 19.75
N GLU A 698 -7.19 -21.97 20.97
CA GLU A 698 -8.12 -21.36 21.94
C GLU A 698 -7.73 -19.94 22.37
N LEU A 699 -6.45 -19.56 22.24
CA LEU A 699 -5.99 -18.22 22.60
C LEU A 699 -6.48 -17.16 21.62
N GLY A 700 -6.94 -17.53 20.42
CA GLY A 700 -7.56 -16.61 19.45
C GLY A 700 -6.62 -15.48 18.96
N LEU A 701 -5.31 -15.64 19.15
CA LEU A 701 -4.28 -14.68 18.73
C LEU A 701 -3.79 -15.03 17.33
N GLU A 702 -4.62 -14.79 16.31
CA GLU A 702 -4.28 -15.13 14.93
C GLU A 702 -3.12 -14.30 14.36
N HIS A 703 -2.83 -13.14 14.96
CA HIS A 703 -1.74 -12.26 14.53
C HIS A 703 -0.44 -12.59 15.28
N GLU A 704 0.59 -13.00 14.53
CA GLU A 704 1.87 -13.47 15.09
C GLU A 704 2.56 -12.38 15.94
N ASN A 705 2.55 -11.12 15.48
CA ASN A 705 3.29 -10.01 16.13
C ASN A 705 2.59 -9.34 17.34
N TRP A 706 1.55 -9.94 17.94
CA TRP A 706 0.82 -9.28 19.03
C TRP A 706 1.73 -8.89 20.21
N HIS A 707 2.75 -9.70 20.54
CA HIS A 707 3.74 -9.41 21.59
C HIS A 707 4.44 -8.07 21.37
N ARG A 708 4.83 -7.79 20.12
CA ARG A 708 5.56 -6.58 19.72
C ARG A 708 4.66 -5.35 19.76
N HIS A 709 3.39 -5.49 19.37
CA HIS A 709 2.37 -4.45 19.57
C HIS A 709 2.14 -4.15 21.05
N THR A 710 2.04 -5.18 21.89
CA THR A 710 1.89 -5.05 23.35
C THR A 710 3.10 -4.36 23.97
N ALA A 711 4.31 -4.80 23.65
CA ALA A 711 5.55 -4.21 24.15
C ALA A 711 5.65 -2.74 23.70
N ARG A 712 5.36 -2.43 22.44
CA ARG A 712 5.34 -1.04 21.95
C ARG A 712 4.38 -0.17 22.74
N ALA A 713 3.14 -0.67 22.92
CA ALA A 713 2.11 0.06 23.62
C ALA A 713 2.47 0.30 25.08
N PHE A 714 3.09 -0.68 25.73
CA PHE A 714 3.59 -0.55 27.09
C PHE A 714 4.71 0.48 27.21
N LEU A 715 5.61 0.56 26.23
CA LEU A 715 6.77 1.46 26.21
C LEU A 715 6.41 2.90 25.81
N SER A 716 5.30 3.10 25.10
CA SER A 716 4.79 4.44 24.75
C SER A 716 4.74 5.32 26.00
N ASN A 717 5.30 6.53 25.89
CA ASN A 717 5.36 7.54 26.96
C ASN A 717 6.17 7.14 28.21
N LYS A 718 6.91 6.02 28.19
CA LYS A 718 7.84 5.62 29.27
C LYS A 718 9.31 5.78 28.91
N ILE A 719 9.64 5.66 27.63
CA ILE A 719 10.99 5.86 27.09
C ILE A 719 10.92 6.69 25.80
N ASN A 720 12.06 7.22 25.37
CA ASN A 720 12.10 8.08 24.18
C ASN A 720 11.87 7.26 22.91
N GLU A 721 11.35 7.92 21.88
CA GLU A 721 11.07 7.26 20.59
C GLU A 721 12.33 6.62 19.98
N ILE A 722 13.48 7.26 20.10
CA ILE A 722 14.77 6.76 19.58
C ILE A 722 15.13 5.41 20.23
N GLU A 723 14.90 5.27 21.53
CA GLU A 723 15.18 4.03 22.27
C GLU A 723 14.23 2.90 21.85
N ILE A 724 12.96 3.23 21.57
CA ILE A 724 11.98 2.28 21.06
C ILE A 724 12.37 1.83 19.65
N LEU A 725 12.72 2.76 18.76
CA LEU A 725 13.16 2.43 17.41
C LEU A 725 14.39 1.50 17.45
N ALA A 726 15.33 1.74 18.38
CA ALA A 726 16.49 0.88 18.58
C ALA A 726 16.13 -0.54 19.03
N LEU A 727 15.28 -0.66 20.04
CA LEU A 727 14.81 -1.95 20.52
C LEU A 727 14.09 -2.75 19.41
N PHE A 728 13.40 -2.04 18.51
CA PHE A 728 12.64 -2.61 17.41
C PHE A 728 13.49 -2.82 16.14
N GLY A 729 14.73 -2.33 16.08
CA GLY A 729 15.57 -2.39 14.88
C GLY A 729 15.03 -1.53 13.73
N HIS A 730 14.40 -0.41 14.07
CA HIS A 730 13.78 0.57 13.17
C HIS A 730 14.59 1.87 13.11
N GLU A 731 15.86 1.81 13.49
CA GLU A 731 16.78 2.95 13.45
C GLU A 731 17.09 3.36 12.01
N PRO A 732 17.40 4.64 11.78
CA PRO A 732 18.00 5.08 10.53
C PRO A 732 19.34 4.38 10.28
N MET A 733 19.75 4.29 9.02
CA MET A 733 21.01 3.62 8.65
C MET A 733 22.20 4.24 9.40
N GLN A 734 23.12 3.42 9.91
CA GLN A 734 24.31 3.83 10.69
C GLN A 734 24.02 4.48 12.05
N GLN A 735 22.75 4.52 12.48
CA GLN A 735 22.36 4.95 13.83
C GLN A 735 22.03 3.77 14.75
N GLU A 736 22.24 2.54 14.30
CA GLU A 736 21.94 1.33 15.07
C GLU A 736 22.64 1.35 16.44
N ALA A 737 21.96 0.84 17.47
CA ALA A 737 22.53 0.79 18.81
C ALA A 737 23.91 0.09 18.80
N ALA A 738 24.89 0.71 19.44
CA ALA A 738 26.30 0.30 19.44
C ALA A 738 27.06 0.44 18.09
N HIS A 739 26.46 1.07 17.07
CA HIS A 739 27.19 1.48 15.86
C HIS A 739 28.12 2.67 16.17
N PRO A 740 29.33 2.78 15.57
CA PRO A 740 30.29 3.85 15.87
C PRO A 740 29.78 5.28 15.61
N TYR A 741 28.82 5.43 14.69
CA TYR A 741 28.19 6.72 14.39
C TYR A 741 26.87 6.93 15.11
N SER A 742 26.42 5.97 15.93
CA SER A 742 25.19 6.13 16.70
C SER A 742 25.38 7.16 17.81
N SER A 743 24.39 8.03 17.94
CA SER A 743 24.29 8.99 19.04
C SER A 743 23.64 8.40 20.28
N LEU A 744 23.08 7.19 20.18
CA LEU A 744 22.43 6.51 21.30
C LEU A 744 23.49 5.86 22.21
N SER A 745 23.57 6.32 23.45
CA SER A 745 24.53 5.74 24.39
C SER A 745 24.15 4.32 24.81
N ILE A 746 25.16 3.44 24.94
CA ILE A 746 24.94 2.05 25.35
C ILE A 746 24.33 1.97 26.76
N SER A 747 24.70 2.88 27.67
CA SER A 747 24.13 2.96 29.01
C SER A 747 22.65 3.33 29.00
N GLN A 748 22.28 4.32 28.18
CA GLN A 748 20.88 4.70 27.99
C GLN A 748 20.09 3.54 27.41
N TYR A 749 20.58 2.92 26.34
CA TYR A 749 19.93 1.76 25.74
C TYR A 749 19.79 0.58 26.71
N SER A 750 20.81 0.31 27.53
CA SER A 750 20.77 -0.76 28.54
C SER A 750 19.71 -0.53 29.62
N SER A 751 19.37 0.73 29.92
CA SER A 751 18.36 1.08 30.93
C SER A 751 16.94 0.65 30.54
N ILE A 752 16.68 0.42 29.24
CA ILE A 752 15.41 -0.09 28.72
C ILE A 752 15.01 -1.41 29.40
N ALA A 753 15.99 -2.25 29.78
CA ALA A 753 15.74 -3.50 30.49
C ALA A 753 14.94 -3.29 31.78
N HIS A 754 15.20 -2.21 32.52
CA HIS A 754 14.46 -1.90 33.76
C HIS A 754 12.99 -1.59 33.49
N ILE A 755 12.69 -0.91 32.37
CA ILE A 755 11.33 -0.60 31.97
C ILE A 755 10.63 -1.84 31.44
N LEU A 756 11.28 -2.64 30.58
CA LEU A 756 10.74 -3.90 30.09
C LEU A 756 10.41 -4.86 31.22
N GLU A 757 11.23 -4.92 32.26
CA GLU A 757 10.99 -5.78 33.41
C GLU A 757 9.68 -5.45 34.17
N GLN A 758 9.26 -4.18 34.17
CA GLN A 758 7.99 -3.75 34.77
C GLN A 758 6.75 -4.36 34.07
N MET A 759 6.90 -4.92 32.87
CA MET A 759 5.80 -5.64 32.21
C MET A 759 5.33 -6.84 33.03
N LYS A 760 6.20 -7.46 33.85
CA LYS A 760 5.82 -8.57 34.71
C LYS A 760 4.72 -8.15 35.69
N ASP A 761 4.87 -6.98 36.31
CA ASP A 761 3.93 -6.48 37.32
C ASP A 761 2.69 -5.90 36.63
N HIS A 762 2.88 -5.18 35.52
CA HIS A 762 1.79 -4.56 34.77
C HIS A 762 0.82 -5.58 34.13
N PHE A 763 1.32 -6.72 33.67
CA PHE A 763 0.51 -7.80 33.11
C PHE A 763 0.30 -8.97 34.09
N ASN A 764 0.79 -8.83 35.33
CA ASN A 764 0.71 -9.84 36.37
C ASN A 764 1.23 -11.23 35.91
N ILE A 765 2.36 -11.23 35.20
CA ILE A 765 3.02 -12.43 34.68
C ILE A 765 3.96 -12.97 35.77
N THR A 766 3.68 -14.19 36.22
CA THR A 766 4.53 -14.92 37.17
C THR A 766 5.46 -15.88 36.43
N GLY A 767 6.68 -16.05 36.96
CA GLY A 767 7.64 -17.03 36.46
C GLY A 767 7.20 -18.47 36.75
N ILE A 768 7.96 -19.44 36.26
CA ILE A 768 7.71 -20.87 36.52
C ILE A 768 8.32 -21.29 37.86
N GLU A 769 7.54 -21.99 38.68
CA GLU A 769 7.98 -22.67 39.91
C GLU A 769 8.70 -23.98 39.54
N LEU A 770 10.00 -23.88 39.23
CA LEU A 770 10.80 -25.04 38.80
C LEU A 770 10.79 -26.16 39.84
N ASP A 771 10.79 -25.82 41.11
CA ASP A 771 10.72 -26.73 42.24
C ASP A 771 9.47 -27.62 42.22
N VAL A 772 8.36 -27.15 41.64
CA VAL A 772 7.14 -27.97 41.45
C VAL A 772 7.31 -28.99 40.32
N LEU A 773 8.16 -28.70 39.32
CA LEU A 773 8.42 -29.57 38.17
C LEU A 773 9.56 -30.56 38.40
N THR A 774 10.44 -30.29 39.37
CA THR A 774 11.63 -31.10 39.65
C THR A 774 11.57 -31.92 40.94
N GLN A 775 10.46 -31.82 41.69
CA GLN A 775 10.13 -32.74 42.78
C GLN A 775 9.87 -34.15 42.25
#